data_AF-A0A969WPM3-F1
#
_entry.id   AF-A0A969WPM3-F1
#
_cell.length_a   1.000
_cell.length_b   1.000
_cell.length_c   1.000
_cell.angle_alpha   90.00
_cell.angle_beta   90.00
_cell.angle_gamma   90.00
#
_symmetry.space_group_name_H-M   'P 1'
#
loop_
_entity.id
_entity.type
_entity.pdbx_description
1 polymer ?
#
loop_
_entity_poly.entity_id
_entity_poly.type
_entity_poly.pdbx_seq_one_letter_code
_entity_poly.pdbx_strand_id
1 'polypeptide(L)'
;VVESIYISALAEKNTEQIIKSTAYRIKYITHLEEEGYILAIEQLENDLQNMPNEAKYFSHALLAEMYSSYLKDNYYQISQRTRLMDFVPDDKETWDENLFKAKIIEHYKLALNEELKNMPVEKYPELISYDKLALEFKLTVYDLFSEMAFTKFTETYSSFWYYRLAQHAGFPANPKFCANANEFLKINYEQTDTTDFNYHAYVVMRNWVDYRLSEPNEVSALVYTDLMRLNYYRENTENSKFDAEWLKSLEELRSKYKNTKALIDINYSLGKYYIAQGSNYSFNQANTEVYADYNRKAWNLFDEVVTNIKDTAIIGKCLNAKASIESKELSFLSKDINLVKKPIQVQIQYKNIEKLNISILQIDYQDYKTIESRYYSGEQLVNALQKKSKLINTIKLDLGGETDFNKHAADYFLQELPMGFYVLIAHTDEDFAEKDQVSAYTTTTVSNLAYTSSNNADGTWQILVADAITGVPIKNVEIILYKTVYNYSKSKYERKVLSILKTDNTGLAIYSSDKDDYSNFYVEIKTKNEIIPIQESAYLYQVYSANKNYEKVHFFTDRAIYRPGQTIHFKGINIKVENSMPKLLKTQKLSIGLYDANNQKLTSVSVQANMFGSFSGSFDIPHGALNGYYTIKCPYGNKGISVEEYKRPKFETSFKAIEDEYRIGDEVNIKGNVNTYAGSQISGAKVSYTVSRIVSWRGWPYFYIDIPKKQITHGECVSNEKGEFEIKFKTEFDGEIPNQGNAVFQYEIDIVVTDINGETQVNSTIVSASKNALFLTDNFPNILNSEQFDTLQVIAYNNNYKEIDANVIVEIYEVIDPKTLLSKNLFGKTDRKFYTQEEWYNQKTDIEYDDETNIESWEIGKKVFESSLNTGESTKLSIGKEIQKLNSGLYRLKLKTTDKFGTKVEHINQFALYSSNSKTMPYTTPAMFFQEKFRVLPGENAVLYVGSSFKNVKYLIEIERNGKLIKREWKSLSNELQKIEIPVSEEDRGSFKVNFIFIKNAGIYNKQFTVYVPWNNKNLHLKLETFRNKIEPGSNEEWKLKLVDNDGNPAYAEVLAGMYDASLDVFAANNWSLSLYPDFFFHKYWTTSFLKIKTGKSIFRFSQKYFTEKAHYMNLRTFGALNPNSYSYFVERGQYKAEILLEAEEAPDMTDSEPTGAAGMLTDRKSSTSVMSLHDEVVDKEEVNAIDIRTNFNETAFFYPHLITDKNGEVSINFKAPESLTRWNLMALAHTEDLK
;
A
#
# COMPACT_ATOMS: atom_id res chain seq x y z
N VAL A 1 -9.86 38.80 -38.64
CA VAL A 1 -8.61 38.51 -39.38
C VAL A 1 -8.45 37.02 -39.69
N VAL A 2 -8.51 36.12 -38.72
CA VAL A 2 -8.36 34.67 -38.99
C VAL A 2 -9.47 34.13 -39.89
N GLU A 3 -10.73 34.54 -39.68
CA GLU A 3 -11.87 34.13 -40.51
C GLU A 3 -11.72 34.53 -41.98
N SER A 4 -11.27 35.76 -42.26
CA SER A 4 -11.02 36.23 -43.63
C SER A 4 -9.89 35.45 -44.32
N ILE A 5 -8.86 35.04 -43.55
CA ILE A 5 -7.78 34.19 -44.05
C ILE A 5 -8.32 32.80 -44.39
N TYR A 6 -9.15 32.22 -43.52
CA TYR A 6 -9.76 30.90 -43.73
C TYR A 6 -10.64 30.88 -45.00
N ILE A 7 -11.52 31.87 -45.18
CA ILE A 7 -12.38 31.97 -46.36
C ILE A 7 -11.54 32.12 -47.65
N SER A 8 -10.51 32.96 -47.62
CA SER A 8 -9.62 33.16 -48.77
C SER A 8 -8.84 31.88 -49.10
N ALA A 9 -8.33 31.20 -48.07
CA ALA A 9 -7.60 29.94 -48.23
C ALA A 9 -8.48 28.81 -48.80
N LEU A 10 -9.77 28.75 -48.43
CA LEU A 10 -10.74 27.83 -49.02
C LEU A 10 -10.96 28.13 -50.52
N ALA A 11 -11.13 29.41 -50.88
CA ALA A 11 -11.30 29.82 -52.28
C ALA A 11 -10.07 29.49 -53.14
N GLU A 12 -8.86 29.66 -52.57
CA GLU A 12 -7.58 29.35 -53.21
C GLU A 12 -7.20 27.86 -53.15
N LYS A 13 -7.95 27.05 -52.40
CA LYS A 13 -7.63 25.64 -52.09
C LYS A 13 -6.22 25.48 -51.48
N ASN A 14 -5.80 26.44 -50.66
CA ASN A 14 -4.50 26.46 -50.02
C ASN A 14 -4.53 25.61 -48.73
N THR A 15 -4.19 24.32 -48.84
CA THR A 15 -4.23 23.35 -47.73
C THR A 15 -3.50 23.85 -46.47
N GLU A 16 -2.28 24.38 -46.58
CA GLU A 16 -1.52 24.84 -45.41
C GLU A 16 -2.21 26.00 -44.69
N GLN A 17 -2.74 26.98 -45.43
CA GLN A 17 -3.45 28.10 -44.83
C GLN A 17 -4.83 27.72 -44.28
N ILE A 18 -5.53 26.77 -44.90
CA ILE A 18 -6.79 26.22 -44.39
C ILE A 18 -6.56 25.61 -43.01
N ILE A 19 -5.58 24.70 -42.85
CA ILE A 19 -5.32 24.03 -41.57
C ILE A 19 -4.79 25.00 -40.51
N LYS A 20 -3.86 25.89 -40.90
CA LYS A 20 -3.30 26.88 -39.98
C LYS A 20 -4.37 27.82 -39.44
N SER A 21 -5.20 28.40 -40.31
CA SER A 21 -6.31 29.27 -39.89
C SER A 21 -7.37 28.52 -39.09
N THR A 22 -7.66 27.27 -39.42
CA THR A 22 -8.56 26.38 -38.63
C THR A 22 -8.03 26.17 -37.21
N ALA A 23 -6.75 25.85 -37.04
CA ALA A 23 -6.14 25.68 -35.73
C ALA A 23 -6.19 26.97 -34.88
N TYR A 24 -5.99 28.14 -35.49
CA TYR A 24 -6.17 29.43 -34.81
C TYR A 24 -7.65 29.69 -34.46
N ARG A 25 -8.61 29.33 -35.32
CA ARG A 25 -10.04 29.44 -35.01
C ARG A 25 -10.39 28.60 -33.78
N ILE A 26 -9.95 27.34 -33.72
CA ILE A 26 -10.11 26.46 -32.55
C ILE A 26 -9.50 27.09 -31.30
N LYS A 27 -8.26 27.59 -31.38
CA LYS A 27 -7.61 28.28 -30.26
C LYS A 27 -8.44 29.47 -29.76
N TYR A 28 -9.02 30.27 -30.64
CA TYR A 28 -9.80 31.43 -30.21
C TYR A 28 -11.17 31.04 -29.66
N ILE A 29 -11.90 30.11 -30.29
CA ILE A 29 -13.19 29.61 -29.79
C ILE A 29 -13.01 29.01 -28.38
N THR A 30 -11.99 28.18 -28.17
CA THR A 30 -11.70 27.56 -26.87
C THR A 30 -11.41 28.56 -25.74
N HIS A 31 -10.93 29.78 -26.04
CA HIS A 31 -10.59 30.80 -25.04
C HIS A 31 -11.67 31.88 -24.85
N LEU A 32 -12.52 32.09 -25.85
CA LEU A 32 -13.44 33.23 -25.90
C LEU A 32 -14.89 32.83 -25.64
N GLU A 33 -15.25 31.55 -25.79
CA GLU A 33 -16.62 31.05 -25.64
C GLU A 33 -16.75 30.14 -24.40
N GLU A 34 -17.90 30.19 -23.73
CA GLU A 34 -18.31 29.20 -22.72
C GLU A 34 -18.48 27.84 -23.40
N GLU A 35 -18.01 26.75 -22.78
CA GLU A 35 -17.93 25.41 -23.41
C GLU A 35 -17.11 25.39 -24.74
N GLY A 36 -16.21 26.36 -24.93
CA GLY A 36 -15.53 26.62 -26.19
C GLY A 36 -14.74 25.45 -26.80
N TYR A 37 -14.40 24.41 -26.02
CA TYR A 37 -13.74 23.21 -26.55
C TYR A 37 -14.69 22.30 -27.34
N ILE A 38 -15.93 22.11 -26.85
CA ILE A 38 -16.95 21.35 -27.57
C ILE A 38 -17.41 22.11 -28.81
N LEU A 39 -17.64 23.43 -28.69
CA LEU A 39 -17.98 24.29 -29.84
C LEU A 39 -16.90 24.26 -30.93
N ALA A 40 -15.62 24.23 -30.54
CA ALA A 40 -14.53 24.13 -31.50
C ALA A 40 -14.48 22.78 -32.23
N ILE A 41 -14.85 21.67 -31.56
CA ILE A 41 -15.01 20.36 -32.22
C ILE A 41 -16.13 20.44 -33.25
N GLU A 42 -17.29 20.94 -32.86
CA GLU A 42 -18.48 21.04 -33.74
C GLU A 42 -18.23 21.93 -34.96
N GLN A 43 -17.56 23.06 -34.76
CA GLN A 43 -17.19 23.95 -35.85
C GLN A 43 -16.26 23.25 -36.85
N LEU A 44 -15.25 22.53 -36.37
CA LEU A 44 -14.33 21.79 -37.25
C LEU A 44 -15.06 20.64 -37.98
N GLU A 45 -15.97 19.92 -37.31
CA GLU A 45 -16.82 18.90 -37.95
C GLU A 45 -17.65 19.48 -39.09
N ASN A 46 -18.23 20.67 -38.91
CA ASN A 46 -18.99 21.34 -39.95
C ASN A 46 -18.11 21.84 -41.11
N ASP A 47 -16.94 22.39 -40.78
CA ASP A 47 -15.99 22.94 -41.75
C ASP A 47 -15.46 21.87 -42.73
N LEU A 48 -15.36 20.62 -42.28
CA LEU A 48 -14.90 19.49 -43.12
C LEU A 48 -15.68 19.37 -44.43
N GLN A 49 -16.97 19.73 -44.47
CA GLN A 49 -17.82 19.57 -45.67
C GLN A 49 -17.26 20.34 -46.87
N ASN A 50 -16.64 21.50 -46.62
CA ASN A 50 -16.19 22.44 -47.64
C ASN A 50 -14.68 22.39 -47.90
N MET A 51 -13.94 21.56 -47.17
CA MET A 51 -12.49 21.44 -47.32
C MET A 51 -12.07 20.56 -48.51
N PRO A 52 -10.96 20.89 -49.20
CA PRO A 52 -10.34 19.99 -50.15
C PRO A 52 -9.82 18.72 -49.48
N ASN A 53 -9.71 17.61 -50.22
CA ASN A 53 -9.35 16.29 -49.68
C ASN A 53 -8.04 16.30 -48.88
N GLU A 54 -6.98 16.96 -49.38
CA GLU A 54 -5.70 17.07 -48.65
C GLU A 54 -5.89 17.73 -47.27
N ALA A 55 -6.69 18.80 -47.17
CA ALA A 55 -6.99 19.47 -45.90
C ALA A 55 -7.90 18.63 -44.98
N LYS A 56 -8.77 17.79 -45.54
CA LYS A 56 -9.61 16.88 -44.73
C LYS A 56 -8.77 15.89 -43.94
N TYR A 57 -7.72 15.32 -44.53
CA TYR A 57 -6.86 14.35 -43.82
C TYR A 57 -6.21 14.97 -42.57
N PHE A 58 -5.63 16.16 -42.70
CA PHE A 58 -5.06 16.89 -41.56
C PHE A 58 -6.10 17.29 -40.51
N SER A 59 -7.29 17.71 -40.95
CA SER A 59 -8.37 18.10 -40.04
C SER A 59 -8.95 16.92 -39.28
N HIS A 60 -9.05 15.74 -39.90
CA HIS A 60 -9.44 14.51 -39.21
C HIS A 60 -8.40 14.07 -38.17
N ALA A 61 -7.10 14.17 -38.47
CA ALA A 61 -6.07 13.91 -37.47
C ALA A 61 -6.18 14.89 -36.28
N LEU A 62 -6.47 16.17 -36.55
CA LEU A 62 -6.68 17.18 -35.52
C LEU A 62 -7.94 16.91 -34.68
N LEU A 63 -9.07 16.51 -35.30
CA LEU A 63 -10.29 16.11 -34.58
C LEU A 63 -10.06 14.93 -33.65
N ALA A 64 -9.33 13.90 -34.10
CA ALA A 64 -9.03 12.75 -33.27
C ALA A 64 -8.22 13.14 -32.01
N GLU A 65 -7.23 14.03 -32.17
CA GLU A 65 -6.47 14.59 -31.06
C GLU A 65 -7.35 15.44 -30.11
N MET A 66 -8.30 16.22 -30.64
CA MET A 66 -9.23 17.01 -29.83
C MET A 66 -10.14 16.12 -29.00
N TYR A 67 -10.78 15.11 -29.61
CA TYR A 67 -11.60 14.15 -28.89
C TYR A 67 -10.79 13.39 -27.83
N SER A 68 -9.57 12.96 -28.16
CA SER A 68 -8.68 12.30 -27.21
C SER A 68 -8.28 13.20 -26.04
N SER A 69 -8.06 14.49 -26.30
CA SER A 69 -7.70 15.45 -25.25
C SER A 69 -8.88 15.70 -24.31
N TYR A 70 -10.09 15.87 -24.85
CA TYR A 70 -11.30 16.02 -24.05
C TYR A 70 -11.57 14.79 -23.16
N LEU A 71 -11.45 13.58 -23.73
CA LEU A 71 -11.59 12.33 -22.96
C LEU A 71 -10.56 12.26 -21.82
N LYS A 72 -9.31 12.64 -22.09
CA LYS A 72 -8.22 12.61 -21.09
C LYS A 72 -8.46 13.60 -19.95
N ASP A 73 -8.79 14.84 -20.29
CA ASP A 73 -8.98 15.91 -19.30
C ASP A 73 -10.20 15.67 -18.41
N ASN A 74 -11.19 14.91 -18.91
CA ASN A 74 -12.43 14.61 -18.20
C ASN A 74 -12.58 13.13 -17.79
N TYR A 75 -11.50 12.33 -17.87
CA TYR A 75 -11.57 10.87 -17.74
C TYR A 75 -12.23 10.40 -16.43
N TYR A 76 -11.91 11.03 -15.29
CA TYR A 76 -12.47 10.64 -13.99
C TYR A 76 -13.99 10.77 -13.94
N GLN A 77 -14.54 11.80 -14.59
CA GLN A 77 -15.99 12.02 -14.66
C GLN A 77 -16.63 11.11 -15.70
N ILE A 78 -16.00 10.95 -16.87
CA ILE A 78 -16.51 10.12 -17.98
C ILE A 78 -16.53 8.64 -17.61
N SER A 79 -15.48 8.13 -16.95
CA SER A 79 -15.36 6.71 -16.54
C SER A 79 -16.40 6.28 -15.49
N GLN A 80 -17.06 7.21 -14.82
CA GLN A 80 -18.16 6.94 -13.88
C GLN A 80 -19.53 6.92 -14.54
N ARG A 81 -19.64 7.28 -15.83
CA ARG A 81 -20.91 7.34 -16.54
C ARG A 81 -21.38 5.95 -16.93
N THR A 82 -22.71 5.76 -16.89
CA THR A 82 -23.33 4.53 -17.38
C THR A 82 -23.10 4.38 -18.88
N ARG A 83 -22.74 3.17 -19.32
CA ARG A 83 -22.58 2.85 -20.74
C ARG A 83 -23.89 3.10 -21.50
N LEU A 84 -23.82 3.87 -22.57
CA LEU A 84 -24.92 4.10 -23.50
C LEU A 84 -24.91 2.99 -24.54
N MET A 85 -26.04 2.31 -24.72
CA MET A 85 -26.23 1.29 -25.76
C MET A 85 -27.20 1.84 -26.82
N ASP A 86 -26.75 1.85 -28.08
CA ASP A 86 -27.57 2.15 -29.27
C ASP A 86 -28.20 3.56 -29.35
N PHE A 87 -27.69 4.52 -28.58
CA PHE A 87 -28.12 5.92 -28.60
C PHE A 87 -26.92 6.88 -28.49
N VAL A 88 -26.88 7.90 -29.35
CA VAL A 88 -25.89 8.99 -29.30
C VAL A 88 -26.62 10.27 -28.89
N PRO A 89 -26.41 10.78 -27.67
CA PRO A 89 -26.98 12.06 -27.25
C PRO A 89 -26.45 13.22 -28.12
N ASP A 90 -27.29 14.23 -28.37
CA ASP A 90 -26.85 15.44 -29.09
C ASP A 90 -25.79 16.22 -28.29
N ASP A 91 -25.94 16.23 -26.96
CA ASP A 91 -25.00 16.87 -26.03
C ASP A 91 -23.79 15.97 -25.75
N LYS A 92 -22.63 16.37 -26.30
CA LYS A 92 -21.35 15.67 -26.16
C LYS A 92 -20.84 15.62 -24.73
N GLU A 93 -21.27 16.54 -23.85
CA GLU A 93 -20.88 16.52 -22.45
C GLU A 93 -21.51 15.35 -21.69
N THR A 94 -22.56 14.73 -22.22
CA THR A 94 -23.24 13.57 -21.62
C THR A 94 -22.73 12.22 -22.15
N TRP A 95 -21.80 12.22 -23.12
CA TRP A 95 -21.30 11.00 -23.73
C TRP A 95 -20.57 10.08 -22.75
N ASP A 96 -20.68 8.78 -22.98
CA ASP A 96 -19.90 7.78 -22.26
C ASP A 96 -18.49 7.61 -22.88
N GLU A 97 -17.63 6.83 -22.23
CA GLU A 97 -16.27 6.57 -22.70
C GLU A 97 -16.24 5.96 -24.12
N ASN A 98 -17.19 5.10 -24.47
CA ASN A 98 -17.18 4.37 -25.73
C ASN A 98 -17.51 5.25 -26.93
N LEU A 99 -18.38 6.25 -26.76
CA LEU A 99 -18.68 7.23 -27.81
C LEU A 99 -17.44 8.08 -28.15
N PHE A 100 -16.71 8.55 -27.14
CA PHE A 100 -15.44 9.25 -27.36
C PHE A 100 -14.42 8.36 -28.07
N LYS A 101 -14.26 7.11 -27.62
CA LYS A 101 -13.40 6.13 -28.29
C LYS A 101 -13.80 5.91 -29.75
N ALA A 102 -15.09 5.74 -30.03
CA ALA A 102 -15.60 5.55 -31.38
C ALA A 102 -15.26 6.74 -32.29
N LYS A 103 -15.40 7.98 -31.82
CA LYS A 103 -15.04 9.18 -32.59
C LYS A 103 -13.54 9.32 -32.84
N ILE A 104 -12.71 9.01 -31.86
CA ILE A 104 -11.23 8.99 -32.03
C ILE A 104 -10.86 7.99 -33.13
N ILE A 105 -11.43 6.77 -33.08
CA ILE A 105 -11.21 5.72 -34.08
C ILE A 105 -11.69 6.16 -35.47
N GLU A 106 -12.91 6.70 -35.56
CA GLU A 106 -13.52 7.17 -36.81
C GLU A 106 -12.61 8.19 -37.50
N HIS A 107 -12.18 9.21 -36.77
CA HIS A 107 -11.38 10.29 -37.35
C HIS A 107 -9.96 9.86 -37.70
N TYR A 108 -9.29 8.99 -36.93
CA TYR A 108 -8.00 8.45 -37.38
C TYR A 108 -8.13 7.56 -38.62
N LYS A 109 -9.21 6.77 -38.74
CA LYS A 109 -9.46 5.98 -39.96
C LYS A 109 -9.66 6.88 -41.18
N LEU A 110 -10.36 8.00 -41.03
CA LEU A 110 -10.54 8.98 -42.11
C LEU A 110 -9.27 9.77 -42.42
N ALA A 111 -8.41 10.00 -41.42
CA ALA A 111 -7.12 10.65 -41.61
C ALA A 111 -6.11 9.75 -42.36
N LEU A 112 -6.09 8.44 -42.09
CA LEU A 112 -5.13 7.47 -42.64
C LEU A 112 -5.48 7.00 -44.06
N ASN A 113 -5.48 7.92 -45.03
CA ASN A 113 -5.73 7.60 -46.43
C ASN A 113 -4.46 7.09 -47.16
N GLU A 114 -4.63 6.17 -48.11
CA GLU A 114 -3.56 5.62 -48.95
C GLU A 114 -2.78 6.68 -49.75
N GLU A 115 -3.44 7.79 -50.15
CA GLU A 115 -2.79 8.91 -50.85
C GLU A 115 -1.64 9.53 -50.04
N LEU A 116 -1.73 9.48 -48.70
CA LEU A 116 -0.72 10.03 -47.81
C LEU A 116 0.64 9.32 -47.93
N LYS A 117 0.69 8.07 -48.43
CA LYS A 117 1.93 7.32 -48.68
C LYS A 117 2.80 7.97 -49.76
N ASN A 118 2.22 8.84 -50.59
CA ASN A 118 2.91 9.60 -51.63
C ASN A 118 3.05 11.08 -51.28
N MET A 119 2.80 11.48 -50.03
CA MET A 119 2.87 12.86 -49.56
C MET A 119 4.07 13.04 -48.62
N PRO A 120 5.23 13.52 -49.11
CA PRO A 120 6.40 13.77 -48.27
C PRO A 120 6.09 14.84 -47.22
N VAL A 121 6.54 14.64 -45.98
CA VAL A 121 6.33 15.62 -44.90
C VAL A 121 6.99 16.97 -45.20
N GLU A 122 8.07 16.98 -45.98
CA GLU A 122 8.80 18.18 -46.39
C GLU A 122 7.96 19.14 -47.27
N LYS A 123 6.88 18.65 -47.89
CA LYS A 123 5.95 19.48 -48.68
C LYS A 123 5.06 20.36 -47.79
N TYR A 124 5.00 20.09 -46.48
CA TYR A 124 4.12 20.79 -45.53
C TYR A 124 4.89 21.45 -44.37
N PRO A 125 5.89 22.31 -44.64
CA PRO A 125 6.76 22.88 -43.60
C PRO A 125 6.01 23.82 -42.64
N GLU A 126 4.89 24.41 -43.08
CA GLU A 126 4.06 25.25 -42.21
C GLU A 126 3.19 24.41 -41.28
N LEU A 127 2.86 23.16 -41.63
CA LEU A 127 2.01 22.28 -40.83
C LEU A 127 2.78 21.26 -39.99
N ILE A 128 3.98 20.87 -40.39
CA ILE A 128 4.76 19.84 -39.69
C ILE A 128 6.05 20.46 -39.17
N SER A 129 6.26 20.36 -37.87
CA SER A 129 7.52 20.81 -37.23
C SER A 129 8.41 19.61 -37.01
N TYR A 130 9.61 19.62 -37.57
CA TYR A 130 10.53 18.50 -37.45
C TYR A 130 12.01 18.91 -37.40
N ASP A 131 12.81 18.10 -36.72
CA ASP A 131 14.26 18.10 -36.85
C ASP A 131 14.67 17.32 -38.11
N LYS A 132 15.70 17.77 -38.85
CA LYS A 132 16.13 17.11 -40.10
C LYS A 132 16.42 15.60 -39.96
N LEU A 133 16.85 15.15 -38.79
CA LEU A 133 17.10 13.72 -38.52
C LEU A 133 15.80 12.89 -38.46
N ALA A 134 14.66 13.49 -38.16
CA ALA A 134 13.38 12.78 -38.11
C ALA A 134 12.94 12.27 -39.50
N LEU A 135 13.44 12.90 -40.58
CA LEU A 135 13.21 12.46 -41.96
C LEU A 135 13.81 11.09 -42.28
N GLU A 136 14.78 10.59 -41.49
CA GLU A 136 15.29 9.22 -41.65
C GLU A 136 14.32 8.14 -41.14
N PHE A 137 13.33 8.53 -40.32
CA PHE A 137 12.40 7.61 -39.66
C PHE A 137 10.95 7.79 -40.11
N LYS A 138 10.57 9.03 -40.47
CA LYS A 138 9.23 9.41 -40.91
C LYS A 138 9.34 10.25 -42.18
N LEU A 139 9.00 9.63 -43.31
CA LEU A 139 9.22 10.20 -44.64
C LEU A 139 7.96 10.89 -45.18
N THR A 140 6.79 10.37 -44.81
CA THR A 140 5.50 10.74 -45.37
C THR A 140 4.50 11.16 -44.30
N VAL A 141 3.46 11.90 -44.70
CA VAL A 141 2.35 12.25 -43.81
C VAL A 141 1.66 10.98 -43.27
N TYR A 142 1.67 9.89 -44.05
CA TYR A 142 1.16 8.59 -43.61
C TYR A 142 1.93 8.03 -42.41
N ASP A 143 3.27 8.18 -42.37
CA ASP A 143 4.08 7.75 -41.22
C ASP A 143 3.73 8.56 -39.96
N LEU A 144 3.63 9.89 -40.10
CA LEU A 144 3.29 10.77 -38.99
C LEU A 144 1.92 10.44 -38.40
N PHE A 145 0.90 10.27 -39.25
CA PHE A 145 -0.46 9.98 -38.78
C PHE A 145 -0.59 8.55 -38.25
N SER A 146 0.18 7.60 -38.78
CA SER A 146 0.20 6.22 -38.26
C SER A 146 0.79 6.19 -36.86
N GLU A 147 1.88 6.93 -36.62
CA GLU A 147 2.45 7.07 -35.29
C GLU A 147 1.46 7.76 -34.34
N MET A 148 0.85 8.88 -34.73
CA MET A 148 -0.15 9.58 -33.91
C MET A 148 -1.31 8.67 -33.52
N ALA A 149 -1.91 7.98 -34.50
CA ALA A 149 -3.01 7.05 -34.26
C ALA A 149 -2.59 5.90 -33.35
N PHE A 150 -1.43 5.29 -33.62
CA PHE A 150 -0.90 4.22 -32.79
C PHE A 150 -0.63 4.70 -31.37
N THR A 151 0.03 5.85 -31.18
CA THR A 151 0.27 6.42 -29.85
C THR A 151 -1.03 6.69 -29.12
N LYS A 152 -2.08 7.21 -29.78
CA LYS A 152 -3.38 7.44 -29.13
C LYS A 152 -4.13 6.18 -28.76
N PHE A 153 -4.15 5.19 -29.62
CA PHE A 153 -4.76 3.90 -29.29
C PHE A 153 -3.97 3.13 -28.21
N THR A 154 -2.73 3.51 -27.95
CA THR A 154 -1.87 2.89 -26.95
C THR A 154 -1.62 3.75 -25.71
N GLU A 155 -2.13 4.99 -25.67
CA GLU A 155 -2.00 5.90 -24.54
C GLU A 155 -2.94 5.50 -23.40
N THR A 156 -2.44 5.56 -22.16
CA THR A 156 -3.27 5.33 -20.97
C THR A 156 -3.88 6.65 -20.50
N TYR A 157 -5.22 6.69 -20.39
CA TYR A 157 -5.96 7.88 -19.93
C TYR A 157 -5.92 8.10 -18.41
N SER A 158 -5.15 7.30 -17.65
CA SER A 158 -5.02 7.40 -16.20
C SER A 158 -3.56 7.59 -15.76
N SER A 159 -3.32 8.56 -14.88
CA SER A 159 -2.01 8.83 -14.26
C SER A 159 -1.61 7.81 -13.20
N PHE A 160 -2.53 6.93 -12.81
CA PHE A 160 -2.26 5.91 -11.81
C PHE A 160 -1.81 4.61 -12.48
N TRP A 161 -0.66 4.10 -12.06
CA TRP A 161 -0.02 2.92 -12.63
C TRP A 161 -0.89 1.65 -12.62
N TYR A 162 -1.91 1.57 -11.75
CA TYR A 162 -2.80 0.41 -11.64
C TYR A 162 -3.91 0.35 -12.71
N TYR A 163 -4.34 1.48 -13.29
CA TYR A 163 -5.29 1.47 -14.42
C TYR A 163 -4.62 1.07 -15.75
N ARG A 164 -3.28 1.16 -15.85
CA ARG A 164 -2.53 0.64 -17.02
C ARG A 164 -2.83 -0.85 -17.22
N LEU A 165 -2.76 -1.65 -16.16
CA LEU A 165 -2.93 -3.10 -16.24
C LEU A 165 -4.39 -3.52 -16.49
N ALA A 166 -5.38 -2.73 -16.05
CA ALA A 166 -6.80 -2.97 -16.32
C ALA A 166 -7.21 -2.61 -17.75
N GLN A 167 -6.62 -1.57 -18.37
CA GLN A 167 -6.90 -1.17 -19.76
C GLN A 167 -6.30 -2.14 -20.80
N HIS A 168 -5.35 -2.99 -20.40
CA HIS A 168 -4.82 -4.08 -21.23
C HIS A 168 -5.55 -5.42 -21.02
N ALA A 169 -6.68 -5.45 -20.29
CA ALA A 169 -7.57 -6.60 -20.25
C ALA A 169 -8.19 -6.82 -21.64
N GLY A 170 -7.65 -7.76 -22.40
CA GLY A 170 -8.00 -8.00 -23.82
C GLY A 170 -6.80 -8.03 -24.77
N PHE A 171 -5.60 -7.77 -24.27
CA PHE A 171 -4.37 -7.83 -25.07
C PHE A 171 -4.15 -9.26 -25.64
N PRO A 172 -3.79 -9.40 -26.93
CA PRO A 172 -3.68 -10.72 -27.55
C PRO A 172 -2.57 -11.56 -26.90
N ALA A 173 -2.90 -12.76 -26.44
CA ALA A 173 -1.97 -13.70 -25.79
C ALA A 173 -1.01 -14.43 -26.76
N ASN A 174 -0.92 -13.98 -28.02
CA ASN A 174 -0.11 -14.61 -29.06
C ASN A 174 1.30 -13.99 -29.12
N PRO A 175 2.37 -14.69 -28.71
CA PRO A 175 3.73 -14.13 -28.74
C PRO A 175 4.21 -13.74 -30.14
N LYS A 176 3.56 -14.23 -31.20
CA LYS A 176 3.89 -13.88 -32.59
C LYS A 176 3.65 -12.41 -32.93
N PHE A 177 2.93 -11.65 -32.10
CA PHE A 177 2.90 -10.19 -32.23
C PHE A 177 4.30 -9.56 -32.08
N CYS A 178 5.23 -10.25 -31.42
CA CYS A 178 6.66 -9.91 -31.36
C CYS A 178 7.54 -10.70 -32.35
N ALA A 179 6.97 -11.43 -33.32
CA ALA A 179 7.74 -12.10 -34.39
C ALA A 179 8.24 -11.08 -35.42
N ASN A 180 9.07 -11.53 -36.37
CA ASN A 180 9.52 -10.66 -37.46
C ASN A 180 8.34 -10.12 -38.29
N ALA A 181 8.56 -8.98 -38.95
CA ALA A 181 7.50 -8.23 -39.64
C ALA A 181 6.65 -9.09 -40.60
N ASN A 182 7.26 -10.02 -41.35
CA ASN A 182 6.51 -10.89 -42.27
C ASN A 182 5.61 -11.90 -41.55
N GLU A 183 6.03 -12.44 -40.40
CA GLU A 183 5.19 -13.32 -39.59
C GLU A 183 4.08 -12.54 -38.89
N PHE A 184 4.36 -11.30 -38.43
CA PHE A 184 3.35 -10.41 -37.86
C PHE A 184 2.19 -10.14 -38.83
N LEU A 185 2.49 -9.89 -40.12
CA LEU A 185 1.45 -9.64 -41.14
C LEU A 185 0.51 -10.82 -41.40
N LYS A 186 0.90 -12.05 -41.03
CA LYS A 186 0.09 -13.28 -41.15
C LYS A 186 -0.89 -13.46 -40.01
N ILE A 187 -0.73 -12.73 -38.92
CA ILE A 187 -1.64 -12.80 -37.78
C ILE A 187 -2.99 -12.26 -38.22
N ASN A 188 -4.06 -12.99 -37.93
CA ASN A 188 -5.43 -12.48 -37.99
C ASN A 188 -5.89 -12.24 -36.54
N TYR A 189 -6.08 -10.98 -36.17
CA TYR A 189 -6.63 -10.58 -34.88
C TYR A 189 -8.01 -9.99 -35.13
N GLU A 190 -9.05 -10.68 -34.67
CA GLU A 190 -10.43 -10.27 -34.82
C GLU A 190 -10.99 -9.91 -33.44
N GLN A 191 -11.79 -8.84 -33.39
CA GLN A 191 -12.44 -8.37 -32.17
C GLN A 191 -13.89 -8.01 -32.47
N THR A 192 -14.78 -8.34 -31.53
CA THR A 192 -16.23 -8.05 -31.65
C THR A 192 -16.58 -6.65 -31.15
N ASP A 193 -15.80 -6.11 -30.21
CA ASP A 193 -15.92 -4.74 -29.74
C ASP A 193 -15.29 -3.75 -30.75
N THR A 194 -16.15 -2.97 -31.42
CA THR A 194 -15.72 -1.97 -32.40
C THR A 194 -14.95 -0.79 -31.79
N THR A 195 -14.99 -0.63 -30.46
CA THR A 195 -14.32 0.44 -29.71
C THR A 195 -13.03 0.00 -29.01
N ASP A 196 -12.58 -1.24 -29.24
CA ASP A 196 -11.33 -1.76 -28.68
C ASP A 196 -10.11 -1.08 -29.31
N PHE A 197 -9.45 -0.22 -28.52
CA PHE A 197 -8.25 0.49 -28.92
C PHE A 197 -7.08 -0.46 -29.24
N ASN A 198 -6.95 -1.63 -28.59
CA ASN A 198 -5.88 -2.58 -28.90
C ASN A 198 -6.04 -3.16 -30.31
N TYR A 199 -7.29 -3.42 -30.73
CA TYR A 199 -7.59 -3.86 -32.09
C TYR A 199 -7.23 -2.79 -33.12
N HIS A 200 -7.63 -1.53 -32.91
CA HIS A 200 -7.29 -0.46 -33.86
C HIS A 200 -5.79 -0.13 -33.87
N ALA A 201 -5.10 -0.22 -32.73
CA ALA A 201 -3.64 -0.14 -32.67
C ALA A 201 -2.97 -1.24 -33.51
N TYR A 202 -3.47 -2.48 -33.44
CA TYR A 202 -3.02 -3.58 -34.29
C TYR A 202 -3.26 -3.29 -35.77
N VAL A 203 -4.45 -2.82 -36.16
CA VAL A 203 -4.79 -2.53 -37.57
C VAL A 203 -3.86 -1.44 -38.13
N VAL A 204 -3.68 -0.34 -37.40
CA VAL A 204 -2.76 0.74 -37.80
C VAL A 204 -1.34 0.20 -37.95
N MET A 205 -0.84 -0.54 -36.95
CA MET A 205 0.52 -1.06 -36.98
C MET A 205 0.73 -2.09 -38.10
N ARG A 206 -0.27 -2.95 -38.37
CA ARG A 206 -0.23 -3.92 -39.49
C ARG A 206 -0.10 -3.20 -40.82
N ASN A 207 -0.94 -2.20 -41.08
CA ASN A 207 -0.91 -1.45 -42.33
C ASN A 207 0.37 -0.60 -42.48
N TRP A 208 0.87 -0.06 -41.38
CA TRP A 208 2.10 0.74 -41.38
C TRP A 208 3.34 -0.11 -41.64
N VAL A 209 3.45 -1.28 -41.00
CA VAL A 209 4.52 -2.26 -41.26
C VAL A 209 4.46 -2.79 -42.70
N ASP A 210 3.27 -3.11 -43.21
CA ASP A 210 3.09 -3.57 -44.60
C ASP A 210 3.59 -2.53 -45.61
N TYR A 211 3.20 -1.27 -45.42
CA TYR A 211 3.70 -0.16 -46.24
C TYR A 211 5.22 0.01 -46.16
N ARG A 212 5.81 -0.06 -44.97
CA ARG A 212 7.26 0.06 -44.81
C ARG A 212 8.02 -1.13 -45.40
N LEU A 213 7.42 -2.32 -45.42
CA LEU A 213 7.97 -3.48 -46.12
C LEU A 213 7.92 -3.35 -47.64
N SER A 214 6.94 -2.62 -48.20
CA SER A 214 6.90 -2.33 -49.64
C SER A 214 7.96 -1.32 -50.09
N GLU A 215 8.59 -0.59 -49.16
CA GLU A 215 9.66 0.39 -49.41
C GLU A 215 11.02 -0.06 -48.84
N PRO A 216 11.62 -1.16 -49.34
CA PRO A 216 12.75 -1.84 -48.67
C PRO A 216 14.08 -1.05 -48.67
N ASN A 217 14.16 0.03 -49.43
CA ASN A 217 15.35 0.91 -49.46
C ASN A 217 15.41 1.84 -48.23
N GLU A 218 14.26 2.11 -47.60
CA GLU A 218 14.13 3.02 -46.46
C GLU A 218 14.29 2.28 -45.13
N VAL A 219 15.47 1.68 -44.93
CA VAL A 219 15.75 0.74 -43.84
C VAL A 219 15.51 1.34 -42.45
N SER A 220 15.92 2.58 -42.19
CA SER A 220 15.76 3.24 -40.89
C SER A 220 14.28 3.44 -40.53
N ALA A 221 13.45 3.85 -41.49
CA ALA A 221 12.00 4.02 -41.29
C ALA A 221 11.29 2.67 -41.02
N LEU A 222 11.67 1.61 -41.74
CA LEU A 222 11.16 0.27 -41.49
C LEU A 222 11.54 -0.23 -40.10
N VAL A 223 12.82 -0.13 -39.71
CA VAL A 223 13.28 -0.61 -38.40
C VAL A 223 12.66 0.19 -37.27
N TYR A 224 12.54 1.51 -37.40
CA TYR A 224 11.87 2.34 -36.39
C TYR A 224 10.42 1.90 -36.15
N THR A 225 9.66 1.73 -37.23
CA THR A 225 8.26 1.26 -37.17
C THR A 225 8.18 -0.12 -36.52
N ASP A 226 9.07 -1.04 -36.91
CA ASP A 226 9.09 -2.40 -36.38
C ASP A 226 9.50 -2.45 -34.91
N LEU A 227 10.42 -1.59 -34.46
CA LEU A 227 10.78 -1.47 -33.06
C LEU A 227 9.64 -0.91 -32.21
N MET A 228 8.89 0.07 -32.72
CA MET A 228 7.69 0.56 -32.04
C MET A 228 6.67 -0.57 -31.81
N ARG A 229 6.41 -1.38 -32.84
CA ARG A 229 5.60 -2.58 -32.75
C ARG A 229 6.14 -3.55 -31.69
N LEU A 230 7.39 -3.97 -31.85
CA LEU A 230 8.02 -4.99 -31.01
C LEU A 230 8.00 -4.58 -29.54
N ASN A 231 8.41 -3.34 -29.22
CA ASN A 231 8.46 -2.83 -27.85
C ASN A 231 7.06 -2.71 -27.22
N TYR A 232 6.07 -2.20 -27.97
CA TYR A 232 4.70 -2.10 -27.48
C TYR A 232 4.12 -3.47 -27.09
N TYR A 233 4.23 -4.49 -27.95
CA TYR A 233 3.67 -5.81 -27.64
C TYR A 233 4.40 -6.53 -26.50
N ARG A 234 5.72 -6.31 -26.35
CA ARG A 234 6.50 -6.85 -25.24
C ARG A 234 6.11 -6.19 -23.90
N GLU A 235 6.11 -4.86 -23.87
CA GLU A 235 5.94 -4.09 -22.62
C GLU A 235 4.53 -4.22 -22.02
N ASN A 236 3.53 -4.56 -22.83
CA ASN A 236 2.13 -4.69 -22.38
C ASN A 236 1.69 -6.15 -22.09
N THR A 237 2.59 -7.14 -22.17
CA THR A 237 2.25 -8.56 -21.92
C THR A 237 2.98 -9.20 -20.75
N GLU A 238 4.14 -8.67 -20.33
CA GLU A 238 4.97 -9.18 -19.22
C GLU A 238 5.06 -10.73 -19.18
N ASN A 239 5.37 -11.35 -20.33
CA ASN A 239 5.39 -12.80 -20.51
C ASN A 239 6.70 -13.26 -21.14
N SER A 240 7.35 -14.28 -20.55
CA SER A 240 8.63 -14.82 -21.03
C SER A 240 8.59 -15.33 -22.48
N LYS A 241 7.43 -15.73 -22.99
CA LYS A 241 7.25 -16.13 -24.39
C LYS A 241 7.31 -14.94 -25.35
N PHE A 242 6.78 -13.78 -24.95
CA PHE A 242 6.87 -12.55 -25.74
C PHE A 242 8.31 -12.03 -25.75
N ASP A 243 8.99 -12.05 -24.59
CA ASP A 243 10.41 -11.71 -24.51
C ASP A 243 11.27 -12.59 -25.42
N ALA A 244 11.01 -13.90 -25.45
CA ALA A 244 11.73 -14.84 -26.30
C ALA A 244 11.55 -14.54 -27.81
N GLU A 245 10.30 -14.29 -28.25
CA GLU A 245 10.04 -13.95 -29.65
C GLU A 245 10.58 -12.54 -30.01
N TRP A 246 10.47 -11.58 -29.10
CA TRP A 246 11.02 -10.22 -29.25
C TRP A 246 12.55 -10.24 -29.40
N LEU A 247 13.25 -10.97 -28.53
CA LEU A 247 14.71 -11.15 -28.61
C LEU A 247 15.12 -11.79 -29.93
N LYS A 248 14.41 -12.85 -30.34
CA LYS A 248 14.65 -13.52 -31.61
C LYS A 248 14.50 -12.54 -32.80
N SER A 249 13.42 -11.77 -32.84
CA SER A 249 13.18 -10.79 -33.90
C SER A 249 14.25 -9.70 -33.94
N LEU A 250 14.70 -9.21 -32.79
CA LEU A 250 15.78 -8.22 -32.73
C LEU A 250 17.13 -8.76 -33.17
N GLU A 251 17.48 -9.99 -32.84
CA GLU A 251 18.71 -10.62 -33.33
C GLU A 251 18.66 -10.90 -34.85
N GLU A 252 17.48 -11.23 -35.38
CA GLU A 252 17.23 -11.31 -36.83
C GLU A 252 17.44 -9.93 -37.50
N LEU A 253 16.83 -8.87 -36.97
CA LEU A 253 17.00 -7.50 -37.45
C LEU A 253 18.47 -7.05 -37.37
N ARG A 254 19.13 -7.32 -36.24
CA ARG A 254 20.55 -7.00 -36.01
C ARG A 254 21.44 -7.68 -37.05
N SER A 255 21.23 -8.98 -37.27
CA SER A 255 21.98 -9.76 -38.26
C SER A 255 21.78 -9.24 -39.68
N LYS A 256 20.54 -8.89 -40.03
CA LYS A 256 20.17 -8.39 -41.37
C LYS A 256 20.71 -6.98 -41.64
N TYR A 257 20.69 -6.10 -40.65
CA TYR A 257 20.96 -4.67 -40.82
C TYR A 257 22.27 -4.17 -40.16
N LYS A 258 23.18 -5.08 -39.81
CA LYS A 258 24.46 -4.81 -39.11
C LYS A 258 25.36 -3.73 -39.72
N ASN A 259 25.23 -3.44 -41.02
CA ASN A 259 26.06 -2.45 -41.73
C ASN A 259 25.29 -1.15 -42.05
N THR A 260 24.14 -0.93 -41.41
CA THR A 260 23.28 0.24 -41.64
C THR A 260 23.14 1.07 -40.37
N LYS A 261 22.65 2.32 -40.49
CA LYS A 261 22.38 3.17 -39.32
C LYS A 261 21.34 2.58 -38.36
N ALA A 262 20.44 1.71 -38.86
CA ALA A 262 19.40 1.08 -38.05
C ALA A 262 19.96 0.17 -36.94
N LEU A 263 21.23 -0.26 -37.03
CA LEU A 263 21.90 -0.98 -35.95
C LEU A 263 21.90 -0.19 -34.63
N ILE A 264 21.90 1.15 -34.69
CA ILE A 264 21.89 2.03 -33.53
C ILE A 264 20.63 1.78 -32.67
N ASP A 265 19.45 1.80 -33.28
CA ASP A 265 18.17 1.60 -32.58
C ASP A 265 17.98 0.15 -32.09
N ILE A 266 18.44 -0.81 -32.89
CA ILE A 266 18.38 -2.25 -32.57
C ILE A 266 19.25 -2.56 -31.35
N ASN A 267 20.53 -2.18 -31.36
CA ASN A 267 21.44 -2.39 -30.24
C ASN A 267 21.01 -1.56 -29.02
N TYR A 268 20.46 -0.37 -29.21
CA TYR A 268 19.90 0.42 -28.12
C TYR A 268 18.77 -0.33 -27.40
N SER A 269 17.82 -0.87 -28.16
CA SER A 269 16.67 -1.62 -27.62
C SER A 269 17.09 -2.90 -26.90
N LEU A 270 17.98 -3.71 -27.49
CA LEU A 270 18.56 -4.90 -26.85
C LEU A 270 19.35 -4.55 -25.59
N GLY A 271 20.17 -3.50 -25.64
CA GLY A 271 20.96 -3.05 -24.51
C GLY A 271 20.10 -2.56 -23.35
N LYS A 272 19.01 -1.85 -23.62
CA LYS A 272 18.02 -1.44 -22.59
C LYS A 272 17.36 -2.66 -21.92
N TYR A 273 17.00 -3.68 -22.70
CA TYR A 273 16.48 -4.94 -22.15
C TYR A 273 17.49 -5.60 -21.21
N TYR A 274 18.75 -5.72 -21.63
CA TYR A 274 19.78 -6.32 -20.79
C TYR A 274 20.11 -5.48 -19.56
N ILE A 275 20.10 -4.14 -19.62
CA ILE A 275 20.18 -3.31 -18.41
C ILE A 275 19.04 -3.62 -17.44
N ALA A 276 17.81 -3.76 -17.94
CA ALA A 276 16.66 -4.08 -17.09
C ALA A 276 16.83 -5.46 -16.43
N GLN A 277 17.30 -6.48 -17.16
CA GLN A 277 17.62 -7.79 -16.58
C GLN A 277 18.77 -7.71 -15.56
N GLY A 278 19.82 -6.95 -15.85
CA GLY A 278 20.96 -6.73 -14.95
C GLY A 278 20.57 -5.99 -13.67
N SER A 279 19.51 -5.18 -13.69
CA SER A 279 19.01 -4.49 -12.50
C SER A 279 18.42 -5.43 -11.43
N ASN A 280 18.11 -6.68 -11.80
CA ASN A 280 17.69 -7.72 -10.87
C ASN A 280 18.86 -8.35 -10.07
N TYR A 281 20.11 -8.06 -10.45
CA TYR A 281 21.27 -8.50 -9.70
C TYR A 281 21.34 -7.77 -8.34
N SER A 282 21.58 -8.53 -7.27
CA SER A 282 21.77 -7.97 -5.93
C SER A 282 22.82 -8.73 -5.14
N PHE A 283 23.89 -8.03 -4.73
CA PHE A 283 24.99 -8.61 -3.96
C PHE A 283 24.58 -9.25 -2.62
N ASN A 284 23.40 -8.92 -2.09
CA ASN A 284 22.91 -9.45 -0.82
C ASN A 284 21.95 -10.66 -0.99
N GLN A 285 21.74 -11.14 -2.22
CA GLN A 285 20.86 -12.26 -2.55
C GLN A 285 21.53 -13.26 -3.50
N ALA A 286 21.87 -14.45 -2.98
CA ALA A 286 22.60 -15.47 -3.71
C ALA A 286 21.89 -16.00 -4.97
N ASN A 287 20.56 -15.95 -5.04
CA ASN A 287 19.79 -16.42 -6.19
C ASN A 287 19.79 -15.44 -7.38
N THR A 288 20.41 -14.26 -7.25
CA THR A 288 20.44 -13.24 -8.30
C THR A 288 21.69 -13.31 -9.18
N GLU A 289 22.62 -14.22 -8.90
CA GLU A 289 23.86 -14.41 -9.67
C GLU A 289 23.61 -14.70 -11.16
N VAL A 290 22.46 -15.31 -11.48
CA VAL A 290 22.01 -15.56 -12.85
C VAL A 290 21.89 -14.28 -13.70
N TYR A 291 21.81 -13.10 -13.05
CA TYR A 291 21.70 -11.81 -13.72
C TYR A 291 23.05 -11.09 -13.93
N ALA A 292 24.17 -11.63 -13.44
CA ALA A 292 25.44 -10.92 -13.38
C ALA A 292 25.93 -10.43 -14.76
N ASP A 293 25.84 -11.26 -15.80
CA ASP A 293 26.42 -10.93 -17.12
C ASP A 293 25.61 -9.92 -17.96
N TYR A 294 24.40 -9.55 -17.54
CA TYR A 294 23.52 -8.76 -18.40
C TYR A 294 24.01 -7.34 -18.67
N ASN A 295 24.58 -6.66 -17.67
CA ASN A 295 25.15 -5.33 -17.88
C ASN A 295 26.36 -5.38 -18.83
N ARG A 296 27.19 -6.43 -18.76
CA ARG A 296 28.26 -6.68 -19.75
C ARG A 296 27.71 -6.93 -21.17
N LYS A 297 26.62 -7.69 -21.31
CA LYS A 297 25.96 -7.88 -22.62
C LYS A 297 25.45 -6.56 -23.20
N ALA A 298 24.81 -5.72 -22.37
CA ALA A 298 24.36 -4.39 -22.78
C ALA A 298 25.54 -3.51 -23.22
N TRP A 299 26.62 -3.50 -22.44
CA TRP A 299 27.83 -2.75 -22.75
C TRP A 299 28.42 -3.15 -24.11
N ASN A 300 28.54 -4.46 -24.40
CA ASN A 300 29.08 -4.95 -25.67
C ASN A 300 28.27 -4.46 -26.88
N LEU A 301 26.94 -4.38 -26.75
CA LEU A 301 26.05 -3.86 -27.81
C LEU A 301 26.27 -2.37 -28.08
N PHE A 302 26.40 -1.56 -27.03
CA PHE A 302 26.67 -0.14 -27.21
C PHE A 302 28.09 0.10 -27.71
N ASP A 303 29.07 -0.67 -27.24
CA ASP A 303 30.46 -0.58 -27.67
C ASP A 303 30.64 -0.88 -29.15
N GLU A 304 29.90 -1.87 -29.68
CA GLU A 304 29.86 -2.16 -31.13
C GLU A 304 29.43 -0.93 -31.94
N VAL A 305 28.37 -0.24 -31.51
CA VAL A 305 27.86 0.97 -32.19
C VAL A 305 28.89 2.11 -32.11
N VAL A 306 29.41 2.36 -30.91
CA VAL A 306 30.37 3.45 -30.65
C VAL A 306 31.68 3.24 -31.40
N THR A 307 32.11 1.98 -31.56
CA THR A 307 33.34 1.64 -32.29
C THR A 307 33.17 1.83 -33.79
N ASN A 308 32.04 1.40 -34.35
CA ASN A 308 31.81 1.35 -35.79
C ASN A 308 31.24 2.65 -36.40
N ILE A 309 30.55 3.49 -35.62
CA ILE A 309 29.89 4.71 -36.11
C ILE A 309 30.50 5.94 -35.43
N LYS A 310 31.07 6.86 -36.22
CA LYS A 310 31.81 8.02 -35.70
C LYS A 310 30.98 9.29 -35.49
N ASP A 311 29.76 9.36 -36.03
CA ASP A 311 28.89 10.52 -35.87
C ASP A 311 28.23 10.52 -34.48
N THR A 312 28.84 11.26 -33.54
CA THR A 312 28.41 11.35 -32.15
C THR A 312 27.02 11.97 -31.97
N ALA A 313 26.51 12.72 -32.96
CA ALA A 313 25.18 13.31 -32.88
C ALA A 313 24.06 12.27 -33.09
N ILE A 314 24.36 11.16 -33.80
CA ILE A 314 23.41 10.07 -34.08
C ILE A 314 23.51 8.97 -33.01
N ILE A 315 24.72 8.68 -32.50
CA ILE A 315 24.93 7.62 -31.49
C ILE A 315 24.81 8.09 -30.04
N GLY A 316 24.38 9.33 -29.79
CA GLY A 316 24.33 9.96 -28.47
C GLY A 316 23.68 9.08 -27.39
N LYS A 317 22.57 8.41 -27.71
CA LYS A 317 21.86 7.51 -26.78
C LYS A 317 22.66 6.27 -26.38
N CYS A 318 23.42 5.67 -27.31
CA CYS A 318 24.29 4.54 -27.02
C CYS A 318 25.53 4.99 -26.23
N LEU A 319 26.06 6.18 -26.52
CA LEU A 319 27.15 6.80 -25.74
C LEU A 319 26.71 7.05 -24.29
N ASN A 320 25.53 7.66 -24.09
CA ASN A 320 24.98 7.92 -22.76
C ASN A 320 24.68 6.63 -22.00
N ALA A 321 24.06 5.64 -22.64
CA ALA A 321 23.77 4.35 -22.02
C ALA A 321 25.06 3.59 -21.62
N LYS A 322 26.07 3.57 -22.51
CA LYS A 322 27.39 2.99 -22.21
C LYS A 322 28.07 3.70 -21.04
N ALA A 323 28.12 5.03 -21.07
CA ALA A 323 28.71 5.85 -20.00
C ALA A 323 27.98 5.64 -18.65
N SER A 324 26.66 5.41 -18.66
CA SER A 324 25.91 5.07 -17.46
C SER A 324 26.30 3.71 -16.89
N ILE A 325 26.54 2.69 -17.73
CA ILE A 325 27.01 1.37 -17.28
C ILE A 325 28.42 1.47 -16.72
N GLU A 326 29.31 2.22 -17.37
CA GLU A 326 30.72 2.43 -16.97
C GLU A 326 30.87 3.37 -15.76
N SER A 327 29.79 4.03 -15.33
CA SER A 327 29.87 4.97 -14.22
C SER A 327 30.34 4.29 -12.94
N LYS A 328 31.23 4.99 -12.22
CA LYS A 328 31.79 4.51 -10.96
C LYS A 328 30.84 4.88 -9.81
N GLU A 329 30.60 3.94 -8.93
CA GLU A 329 29.81 4.18 -7.71
C GLU A 329 30.58 3.67 -6.49
N LEU A 330 30.48 4.40 -5.38
CA LEU A 330 31.06 4.03 -4.10
C LEU A 330 30.11 4.42 -2.97
N SER A 331 29.81 3.46 -2.11
CA SER A 331 29.20 3.68 -0.82
C SER A 331 30.03 2.98 0.25
N PHE A 332 30.25 3.66 1.36
CA PHE A 332 31.14 3.22 2.42
C PHE A 332 30.42 3.24 3.76
N LEU A 333 30.20 2.08 4.36
CA LEU A 333 29.39 1.93 5.56
C LEU A 333 30.29 1.62 6.76
N SER A 334 30.01 2.28 7.89
CA SER A 334 30.67 2.00 9.17
C SER A 334 29.67 2.15 10.32
N LYS A 335 29.94 1.49 11.45
CA LYS A 335 29.18 1.74 12.69
C LYS A 335 29.48 3.14 13.21
N ASP A 336 28.48 3.80 13.78
CA ASP A 336 28.69 5.12 14.40
C ASP A 336 29.67 5.04 15.58
N ILE A 337 29.59 3.95 16.36
CA ILE A 337 30.46 3.69 17.50
C ILE A 337 31.11 2.32 17.37
N ASN A 338 32.42 2.29 17.57
CA ASN A 338 33.23 1.08 17.58
C ASN A 338 33.97 0.93 18.91
N LEU A 339 34.29 -0.31 19.30
CA LEU A 339 34.95 -0.62 20.57
C LEU A 339 36.45 -0.31 20.54
N VAL A 340 36.99 0.14 21.67
CA VAL A 340 38.43 0.37 21.83
C VAL A 340 39.17 -0.98 21.76
N LYS A 341 40.34 -1.04 21.10
CA LYS A 341 41.16 -2.26 20.96
C LYS A 341 40.44 -3.44 20.30
N LYS A 342 39.51 -3.14 19.39
CA LYS A 342 38.86 -4.12 18.51
C LYS A 342 39.02 -3.67 17.05
N PRO A 343 39.18 -4.60 16.10
CA PRO A 343 39.12 -4.26 14.68
C PRO A 343 37.77 -3.62 14.33
N ILE A 344 37.80 -2.67 13.39
CA ILE A 344 36.62 -1.92 12.99
C ILE A 344 36.13 -2.47 11.65
N GLN A 345 34.95 -3.11 11.65
CA GLN A 345 34.32 -3.57 10.42
C GLN A 345 33.77 -2.38 9.63
N VAL A 346 34.03 -2.38 8.33
CA VAL A 346 33.42 -1.49 7.34
C VAL A 346 32.93 -2.31 6.16
N GLN A 347 31.84 -1.88 5.53
CA GLN A 347 31.37 -2.47 4.27
C GLN A 347 31.60 -1.47 3.13
N ILE A 348 32.20 -1.96 2.07
CA ILE A 348 32.49 -1.21 0.85
C ILE A 348 31.53 -1.72 -0.21
N GLN A 349 30.63 -0.86 -0.69
CA GLN A 349 29.79 -1.15 -1.83
C GLN A 349 30.30 -0.34 -3.01
N TYR A 350 30.57 -0.99 -4.14
CA TYR A 350 31.28 -0.37 -5.25
C TYR A 350 30.82 -0.89 -6.61
N LYS A 351 31.03 -0.09 -7.64
CA LYS A 351 30.83 -0.44 -9.05
C LYS A 351 31.93 0.20 -9.88
N ASN A 352 32.58 -0.59 -10.74
CA ASN A 352 33.64 -0.15 -11.66
C ASN A 352 34.85 0.52 -10.96
N ILE A 353 35.20 0.07 -9.76
CA ILE A 353 36.35 0.56 -8.99
C ILE A 353 37.29 -0.62 -8.72
N GLU A 354 38.49 -0.56 -9.27
CA GLU A 354 39.52 -1.60 -9.09
C GLU A 354 40.32 -1.39 -7.79
N LYS A 355 40.68 -0.14 -7.48
CA LYS A 355 41.53 0.20 -6.33
C LYS A 355 40.88 1.26 -5.47
N LEU A 356 40.96 1.08 -4.16
CA LEU A 356 40.39 2.00 -3.17
C LEU A 356 41.36 2.25 -2.03
N ASN A 357 41.54 3.51 -1.67
CA ASN A 357 42.26 3.92 -0.48
C ASN A 357 41.25 4.31 0.62
N ILE A 358 41.53 3.92 1.87
CA ILE A 358 40.78 4.36 3.04
C ILE A 358 41.73 5.11 3.97
N SER A 359 41.60 6.43 4.03
CA SER A 359 42.34 7.28 4.95
C SER A 359 41.58 7.46 6.27
N ILE A 360 42.28 7.20 7.38
CA ILE A 360 41.76 7.28 8.74
C ILE A 360 42.30 8.56 9.38
N LEU A 361 41.42 9.51 9.66
CA LEU A 361 41.78 10.83 10.18
C LEU A 361 41.21 11.00 11.59
N GLN A 362 42.06 11.25 12.58
CA GLN A 362 41.62 11.60 13.94
C GLN A 362 41.40 13.12 14.06
N ILE A 363 40.28 13.55 14.62
CA ILE A 363 39.96 14.98 14.77
C ILE A 363 39.24 15.26 16.09
N ASP A 364 39.44 16.45 16.66
CA ASP A 364 38.61 16.91 17.77
C ASP A 364 37.15 17.11 17.29
N TYR A 365 36.19 16.65 18.08
CA TYR A 365 34.78 16.68 17.68
C TYR A 365 34.23 18.11 17.53
N GLN A 366 34.70 19.08 18.33
CA GLN A 366 34.27 20.48 18.20
C GLN A 366 34.84 21.14 16.94
N ASP A 367 36.08 20.79 16.58
CA ASP A 367 36.66 21.20 15.30
C ASP A 367 35.86 20.63 14.13
N TYR A 368 35.50 19.33 14.18
CA TYR A 368 34.65 18.70 13.16
C TYR A 368 33.31 19.44 13.00
N LYS A 369 32.58 19.69 14.10
CA LYS A 369 31.30 20.44 14.04
C LYS A 369 31.46 21.83 13.41
N THR A 370 32.53 22.52 13.77
CA THR A 370 32.82 23.86 13.24
C THR A 370 33.09 23.82 11.74
N ILE A 371 33.80 22.79 11.28
CA ILE A 371 34.12 22.59 9.86
C ILE A 371 32.86 22.17 9.07
N GLU A 372 32.12 21.15 9.54
CA GLU A 372 30.91 20.63 8.87
C GLU A 372 29.84 21.73 8.72
N SER A 373 29.66 22.59 9.73
CA SER A 373 28.71 23.72 9.66
C SER A 373 29.14 24.88 8.74
N ARG A 374 30.40 24.90 8.30
CA ARG A 374 30.97 25.99 7.48
C ARG A 374 30.94 25.67 6.00
N TYR A 375 31.19 24.41 5.61
CA TYR A 375 31.39 24.01 4.22
C TYR A 375 30.23 23.13 3.73
N TYR A 376 29.50 23.61 2.72
CA TYR A 376 28.43 22.86 2.07
C TYR A 376 28.92 22.03 0.86
N SER A 377 30.06 22.39 0.25
CA SER A 377 30.67 21.62 -0.84
C SER A 377 31.65 20.57 -0.32
N GLY A 378 31.60 19.37 -0.92
CA GLY A 378 32.39 18.21 -0.49
C GLY A 378 33.90 18.45 -0.49
N GLU A 379 34.43 19.08 -1.54
CA GLU A 379 35.88 19.33 -1.68
C GLU A 379 36.42 20.27 -0.59
N GLN A 380 35.75 21.40 -0.33
CA GLN A 380 36.19 22.36 0.68
C GLN A 380 36.10 21.76 2.09
N LEU A 381 35.08 20.94 2.32
CA LEU A 381 34.90 20.20 3.56
C LEU A 381 36.07 19.22 3.79
N VAL A 382 36.39 18.36 2.82
CA VAL A 382 37.49 17.39 2.93
C VAL A 382 38.84 18.07 3.13
N ASN A 383 39.13 19.12 2.35
CA ASN A 383 40.35 19.90 2.51
C ASN A 383 40.47 20.54 3.90
N ALA A 384 39.37 21.03 4.47
CA ALA A 384 39.36 21.58 5.82
C ALA A 384 39.54 20.49 6.89
N LEU A 385 38.90 19.32 6.72
CA LEU A 385 39.06 18.17 7.61
C LEU A 385 40.50 17.67 7.61
N GLN A 386 41.11 17.46 6.44
CA GLN A 386 42.50 17.00 6.32
C GLN A 386 43.48 17.95 7.02
N LYS A 387 43.33 19.27 6.83
CA LYS A 387 44.20 20.28 7.46
C LYS A 387 44.10 20.30 8.99
N LYS A 388 42.94 19.96 9.55
CA LYS A 388 42.67 20.02 11.00
C LYS A 388 42.81 18.67 11.70
N SER A 389 42.77 17.58 10.95
CA SER A 389 42.88 16.22 11.45
C SER A 389 44.33 15.72 11.47
N LYS A 390 44.58 14.68 12.28
CA LYS A 390 45.79 13.88 12.25
C LYS A 390 45.56 12.61 11.43
N LEU A 391 46.29 12.43 10.34
CA LEU A 391 46.28 11.16 9.60
C LEU A 391 46.90 10.05 10.45
N ILE A 392 46.13 8.98 10.66
CA ILE A 392 46.55 7.79 11.42
C ILE A 392 47.12 6.73 10.50
N ASN A 393 46.41 6.42 9.42
CA ASN A 393 46.84 5.47 8.40
C ASN A 393 46.06 5.69 7.09
N THR A 394 46.60 5.21 5.97
CA THR A 394 45.88 5.03 4.71
C THR A 394 46.03 3.58 4.29
N ILE A 395 44.90 2.87 4.21
CA ILE A 395 44.84 1.48 3.78
C ILE A 395 44.60 1.46 2.27
N LYS A 396 45.37 0.67 1.52
CA LYS A 396 45.18 0.45 0.09
C LYS A 396 44.52 -0.90 -0.13
N LEU A 397 43.40 -0.92 -0.83
CA LEU A 397 42.61 -2.11 -1.13
C LEU A 397 42.57 -2.35 -2.63
N ASP A 398 42.72 -3.62 -3.01
CA ASP A 398 42.40 -4.12 -4.35
C ASP A 398 41.00 -4.73 -4.28
N LEU A 399 40.05 -4.09 -4.97
CA LEU A 399 38.64 -4.51 -5.03
C LEU A 399 38.38 -5.43 -6.23
N GLY A 400 39.40 -5.71 -7.04
CA GLY A 400 39.26 -6.45 -8.30
C GLY A 400 38.75 -5.58 -9.44
N GLY A 401 39.23 -5.86 -10.65
CA GLY A 401 38.80 -5.21 -11.90
C GLY A 401 37.56 -5.88 -12.48
N GLU A 402 36.47 -5.90 -11.72
CA GLU A 402 35.23 -6.58 -12.13
C GLU A 402 34.74 -6.06 -13.49
N THR A 403 34.35 -7.00 -14.35
CA THR A 403 33.94 -6.71 -15.72
C THR A 403 32.44 -6.89 -15.93
N ASP A 404 31.67 -7.31 -14.94
CA ASP A 404 30.22 -7.48 -15.13
C ASP A 404 29.43 -6.14 -15.11
N PHE A 405 30.07 -5.07 -14.63
CA PHE A 405 29.50 -3.73 -14.39
C PHE A 405 28.37 -3.69 -13.34
N ASN A 406 28.34 -4.66 -12.44
CA ASN A 406 27.38 -4.70 -11.34
C ASN A 406 27.91 -3.94 -10.13
N LYS A 407 26.98 -3.70 -9.19
CA LYS A 407 27.32 -3.19 -7.87
C LYS A 407 27.62 -4.37 -6.95
N HIS A 408 28.82 -4.40 -6.38
CA HIS A 408 29.27 -5.43 -5.44
C HIS A 408 29.39 -4.88 -4.02
N ALA A 409 29.52 -5.77 -3.05
CA ALA A 409 29.85 -5.40 -1.69
C ALA A 409 30.95 -6.32 -1.12
N ALA A 410 31.83 -5.74 -0.29
CA ALA A 410 32.85 -6.48 0.44
C ALA A 410 33.02 -5.90 1.85
N ASP A 411 33.19 -6.78 2.84
CA ASP A 411 33.47 -6.39 4.22
C ASP A 411 34.98 -6.40 4.48
N TYR A 412 35.47 -5.36 5.13
CA TYR A 412 36.88 -5.19 5.50
C TYR A 412 37.03 -4.80 6.98
N PHE A 413 38.07 -5.29 7.65
CA PHE A 413 38.40 -4.89 9.02
C PHE A 413 39.57 -3.91 9.05
N LEU A 414 39.29 -2.67 9.47
CA LEU A 414 40.33 -1.70 9.78
C LEU A 414 41.04 -2.09 11.09
N GLN A 415 42.30 -1.68 11.22
CA GLN A 415 43.10 -1.86 12.43
C GLN A 415 42.41 -1.30 13.69
N GLU A 416 42.76 -1.83 14.85
CA GLU A 416 42.29 -1.27 16.12
C GLU A 416 42.73 0.19 16.28
N LEU A 417 41.82 1.03 16.77
CA LEU A 417 42.06 2.45 16.99
C LEU A 417 41.95 2.79 18.49
N PRO A 418 42.70 3.80 18.97
CA PRO A 418 42.51 4.32 20.31
C PRO A 418 41.18 5.07 20.43
N MET A 419 40.79 5.39 21.65
CA MET A 419 39.59 6.19 21.93
C MET A 419 39.68 7.55 21.24
N GLY A 420 38.60 7.97 20.57
CA GLY A 420 38.57 9.24 19.85
C GLY A 420 37.48 9.33 18.77
N PHE A 421 37.41 10.49 18.12
CA PHE A 421 36.52 10.75 16.99
C PHE A 421 37.32 10.74 15.69
N TYR A 422 36.81 10.01 14.69
CA TYR A 422 37.51 9.74 13.45
C TYR A 422 36.64 10.06 12.24
N VAL A 423 37.28 10.59 11.20
CA VAL A 423 36.73 10.68 9.85
C VAL A 423 37.41 9.60 9.01
N LEU A 424 36.60 8.76 8.37
CA LEU A 424 37.05 7.74 7.43
C LEU A 424 36.75 8.26 6.03
N ILE A 425 37.76 8.37 5.17
CA ILE A 425 37.60 8.82 3.78
C ILE A 425 38.02 7.69 2.86
N ALA A 426 37.06 7.17 2.09
CA ALA A 426 37.29 6.21 1.02
C ALA A 426 37.45 6.97 -0.30
N HIS A 427 38.51 6.71 -1.06
CA HIS A 427 38.86 7.48 -2.24
C HIS A 427 39.72 6.69 -3.23
N THR A 428 39.61 6.98 -4.52
CA THR A 428 40.28 6.20 -5.58
C THR A 428 41.68 6.70 -5.98
N ASP A 429 42.15 7.84 -5.45
CA ASP A 429 43.36 8.53 -5.94
C ASP A 429 44.19 9.12 -4.78
N GLU A 430 45.53 9.17 -4.90
CA GLU A 430 46.44 9.40 -3.77
C GLU A 430 46.38 10.82 -3.19
N ASP A 431 46.07 11.84 -3.99
CA ASP A 431 46.23 13.27 -3.61
C ASP A 431 44.92 14.06 -3.40
N PHE A 432 43.75 13.41 -3.39
CA PHE A 432 42.43 14.04 -3.18
C PHE A 432 42.08 15.24 -4.11
N ALA A 433 42.81 15.43 -5.21
CA ALA A 433 42.83 16.68 -5.98
C ALA A 433 42.28 16.58 -7.41
N GLU A 434 41.88 15.39 -7.89
CA GLU A 434 41.50 15.20 -9.30
C GLU A 434 40.01 15.30 -9.62
N LYS A 435 39.72 15.75 -10.85
CA LYS A 435 38.38 16.06 -11.40
C LYS A 435 37.50 14.83 -11.67
N ASP A 436 38.09 13.62 -11.65
CA ASP A 436 37.44 12.34 -11.94
C ASP A 436 37.42 11.36 -10.75
N GLN A 437 37.64 11.88 -9.52
CA GLN A 437 37.68 11.08 -8.29
C GLN A 437 36.28 10.62 -7.84
N VAL A 438 36.17 9.36 -7.43
CA VAL A 438 35.04 8.90 -6.60
C VAL A 438 35.52 8.80 -5.16
N SER A 439 34.88 9.56 -4.27
CA SER A 439 35.18 9.48 -2.84
C SER A 439 33.93 9.65 -1.99
N ALA A 440 33.97 9.00 -0.83
CA ALA A 440 32.94 9.07 0.19
C ALA A 440 33.60 9.19 1.56
N TYR A 441 32.99 9.94 2.47
CA TYR A 441 33.44 9.99 3.84
C TYR A 441 32.34 9.64 4.83
N THR A 442 32.73 9.08 5.95
CA THR A 442 31.87 8.87 7.12
C THR A 442 32.64 9.20 8.40
N THR A 443 31.94 9.19 9.52
CA THR A 443 32.53 9.42 10.84
C THR A 443 32.28 8.22 11.74
N THR A 444 33.24 7.89 12.58
CA THR A 444 33.07 6.93 13.67
C THR A 444 33.66 7.46 14.95
N THR A 445 33.04 7.10 16.07
CA THR A 445 33.59 7.28 17.42
C THR A 445 34.14 5.94 17.90
N VAL A 446 35.30 5.94 18.55
CA VAL A 446 35.85 4.76 19.20
C VAL A 446 35.75 4.95 20.70
N SER A 447 34.95 4.11 21.36
CA SER A 447 34.58 4.25 22.77
C SER A 447 34.28 2.90 23.43
N ASN A 448 34.42 2.84 24.76
CA ASN A 448 33.97 1.72 25.59
C ASN A 448 32.61 1.99 26.25
N LEU A 449 31.97 3.12 25.98
CA LEU A 449 30.63 3.40 26.47
C LEU A 449 29.58 2.95 25.45
N ALA A 450 28.51 2.35 25.95
CA ALA A 450 27.28 2.14 25.20
C ALA A 450 26.15 2.93 25.83
N TYR A 451 25.18 3.33 25.00
CA TYR A 451 24.02 4.06 25.48
C TYR A 451 22.74 3.62 24.78
N THR A 452 21.63 3.82 25.48
CA THR A 452 20.27 3.60 24.97
C THR A 452 19.35 4.59 25.65
N SER A 453 18.28 4.99 24.97
CA SER A 453 17.34 5.98 25.49
C SER A 453 15.91 5.50 25.35
N SER A 454 15.02 6.03 26.17
CA SER A 454 13.59 5.80 26.08
C SER A 454 12.83 7.02 26.58
N ASN A 455 11.55 7.09 26.25
CA ASN A 455 10.63 7.98 26.92
C ASN A 455 9.96 7.19 28.06
N ASN A 456 9.85 7.78 29.25
CA ASN A 456 9.11 7.24 30.38
C ASN A 456 7.62 7.54 30.24
N ALA A 457 6.78 6.74 30.90
CA ALA A 457 5.33 6.92 30.87
C ALA A 457 4.88 8.32 31.33
N ASP A 458 5.55 8.90 32.32
CA ASP A 458 5.32 10.25 32.87
C ASP A 458 5.73 11.40 31.94
N GLY A 459 6.26 11.10 30.74
CA GLY A 459 6.67 12.10 29.76
C GLY A 459 8.10 12.55 29.84
N THR A 460 8.88 12.00 30.76
CA THR A 460 10.30 12.31 30.86
C THR A 460 11.08 11.50 29.83
N TRP A 461 12.20 12.04 29.37
CA TRP A 461 13.15 11.30 28.53
C TRP A 461 14.28 10.78 29.41
N GLN A 462 14.72 9.55 29.18
CA GLN A 462 15.82 8.96 29.92
C GLN A 462 16.87 8.35 28.99
N ILE A 463 18.11 8.35 29.46
CA ILE A 463 19.25 7.70 28.81
C ILE A 463 20.01 6.85 29.82
N LEU A 464 20.31 5.62 29.44
CA LEU A 464 21.17 4.69 30.15
C LEU A 464 22.55 4.71 29.50
N VAL A 465 23.60 4.87 30.31
CA VAL A 465 25.00 4.73 29.90
C VAL A 465 25.66 3.63 30.71
N ALA A 466 26.32 2.70 29.99
CA ALA A 466 26.99 1.55 30.57
C ALA A 466 28.31 1.25 29.83
N ASP A 467 29.14 0.40 30.43
CA ASP A 467 30.29 -0.18 29.76
C ASP A 467 29.79 -1.09 28.61
N ALA A 468 30.28 -0.87 27.40
CA ALA A 468 29.78 -1.52 26.19
C ALA A 468 30.06 -3.03 26.16
N ILE A 469 31.10 -3.51 26.84
CA ILE A 469 31.47 -4.94 26.84
C ILE A 469 30.71 -5.68 27.93
N THR A 470 30.65 -5.12 29.14
CA THR A 470 30.13 -5.79 30.33
C THR A 470 28.68 -5.46 30.65
N GLY A 471 28.16 -4.33 30.16
CA GLY A 471 26.84 -3.81 30.49
C GLY A 471 26.73 -3.18 31.87
N VAL A 472 27.84 -3.00 32.59
CA VAL A 472 27.83 -2.40 33.92
C VAL A 472 27.50 -0.90 33.82
N PRO A 473 26.48 -0.39 34.54
CA PRO A 473 26.10 1.02 34.48
C PRO A 473 27.21 1.95 34.99
N ILE A 474 27.36 3.11 34.35
CA ILE A 474 28.43 4.07 34.66
C ILE A 474 27.83 5.36 35.25
N LYS A 475 28.27 5.69 36.46
CA LYS A 475 27.86 6.90 37.20
C LYS A 475 28.64 8.14 36.77
N ASN A 476 28.03 9.31 36.94
CA ASN A 476 28.63 10.64 36.79
C ASN A 476 29.11 10.96 35.36
N VAL A 477 28.51 10.33 34.35
CA VAL A 477 28.70 10.70 32.95
C VAL A 477 27.83 11.93 32.66
N GLU A 478 28.40 12.96 32.02
CA GLU A 478 27.66 14.17 31.68
C GLU A 478 26.86 13.96 30.38
N ILE A 479 25.57 14.26 30.42
CA ILE A 479 24.67 14.21 29.26
C ILE A 479 24.27 15.65 28.94
N ILE A 480 24.75 16.16 27.80
CA ILE A 480 24.50 17.54 27.39
C ILE A 480 23.42 17.53 26.31
N LEU A 481 22.30 18.19 26.61
CA LEU A 481 21.18 18.35 25.70
C LEU A 481 21.30 19.69 24.99
N TYR A 482 21.02 19.73 23.68
CA TYR A 482 21.04 20.96 22.89
C TYR A 482 19.72 21.16 22.16
N LYS A 483 19.21 22.39 22.15
CA LYS A 483 18.12 22.79 21.24
C LYS A 483 18.68 23.58 20.07
N THR A 484 18.05 23.45 18.91
CA THR A 484 18.38 24.25 17.73
C THR A 484 17.64 25.58 17.79
N VAL A 485 18.35 26.69 17.60
CA VAL A 485 17.77 28.04 17.56
C VAL A 485 18.26 28.74 16.31
N TYR A 486 17.34 29.35 15.55
CA TYR A 486 17.71 30.15 14.38
C TYR A 486 18.35 31.48 14.83
N ASN A 487 19.57 31.72 14.40
CA ASN A 487 20.26 32.99 14.58
C ASN A 487 20.04 33.86 13.34
N TYR A 488 19.07 34.78 13.44
CA TYR A 488 18.69 35.69 12.35
C TYR A 488 19.85 36.57 11.87
N SER A 489 20.77 36.97 12.77
CA SER A 489 21.92 37.80 12.40
C SER A 489 22.97 37.07 11.55
N LYS A 490 22.97 35.73 11.60
CA LYS A 490 23.89 34.88 10.81
C LYS A 490 23.16 34.09 9.73
N SER A 491 21.84 34.24 9.63
CA SER A 491 20.94 33.40 8.82
C SER A 491 21.22 31.90 8.94
N LYS A 492 21.53 31.43 10.17
CA LYS A 492 21.97 30.05 10.44
C LYS A 492 21.37 29.49 11.72
N TYR A 493 21.12 28.19 11.74
CA TYR A 493 20.74 27.46 12.94
C TYR A 493 21.96 27.19 13.84
N GLU A 494 21.83 27.48 15.13
CA GLU A 494 22.86 27.25 16.15
C GLU A 494 22.33 26.33 17.25
N ARG A 495 23.18 25.42 17.74
CA ARG A 495 22.86 24.57 18.90
C ARG A 495 23.15 25.33 20.19
N LYS A 496 22.14 25.52 21.04
CA LYS A 496 22.29 26.08 22.40
C LYS A 496 22.06 24.98 23.43
N VAL A 497 22.87 24.98 24.49
CA VAL A 497 22.70 24.03 25.61
C VAL A 497 21.31 24.24 26.22
N LEU A 498 20.54 23.16 26.26
CA LEU A 498 19.22 23.06 26.85
C LEU A 498 19.33 22.62 28.31
N SER A 499 20.10 21.57 28.59
CA SER A 499 20.31 21.04 29.95
C SER A 499 21.61 20.21 30.01
N ILE A 500 22.18 20.07 31.20
CA ILE A 500 23.31 19.18 31.48
C ILE A 500 22.89 18.26 32.64
N LEU A 501 22.82 16.97 32.36
CA LEU A 501 22.45 15.94 33.33
C LEU A 501 23.67 15.11 33.71
N LYS A 502 23.59 14.38 34.82
CA LYS A 502 24.60 13.40 35.21
C LYS A 502 23.95 12.05 35.45
N THR A 503 24.60 10.98 34.99
CA THR A 503 24.12 9.64 35.27
C THR A 503 24.25 9.31 36.75
N ASP A 504 23.21 8.69 37.31
CA ASP A 504 23.18 8.22 38.69
C ASP A 504 23.92 6.89 38.88
N ASN A 505 23.82 6.27 40.07
CA ASN A 505 24.45 4.97 40.36
C ASN A 505 23.90 3.82 39.49
N THR A 506 22.74 4.01 38.85
CA THR A 506 22.11 3.06 37.95
C THR A 506 22.49 3.30 36.48
N GLY A 507 23.34 4.30 36.21
CA GLY A 507 23.76 4.67 34.87
C GLY A 507 22.74 5.52 34.12
N LEU A 508 21.67 5.96 34.79
CA LEU A 508 20.56 6.69 34.17
C LEU A 508 20.67 8.19 34.38
N ALA A 509 20.33 8.96 33.36
CA ALA A 509 20.04 10.38 33.45
C ALA A 509 18.64 10.66 32.88
N ILE A 510 17.86 11.48 33.58
CA ILE A 510 16.45 11.75 33.25
C ILE A 510 16.27 13.25 32.99
N TYR A 511 15.61 13.58 31.88
CA TYR A 511 15.23 14.92 31.49
C TYR A 511 13.71 15.09 31.55
N SER A 512 13.25 16.19 32.17
CA SER A 512 11.86 16.63 32.14
C SER A 512 11.81 18.02 31.51
N SER A 513 10.83 18.27 30.65
CA SER A 513 10.57 19.62 30.11
C SER A 513 9.70 20.41 31.09
N ASP A 514 9.98 21.70 31.25
CA ASP A 514 9.20 22.62 32.09
C ASP A 514 7.87 23.08 31.42
N LYS A 515 7.57 22.61 30.20
CA LYS A 515 6.38 22.99 29.42
C LYS A 515 5.77 21.82 28.64
N ASP A 516 4.46 21.87 28.43
CA ASP A 516 3.61 20.98 27.59
C ASP A 516 3.93 21.02 26.07
N ASP A 517 5.16 21.35 25.68
CA ASP A 517 5.58 21.48 24.28
C ASP A 517 6.31 20.22 23.80
N TYR A 518 6.06 19.84 22.54
CA TYR A 518 6.90 18.89 21.82
C TYR A 518 8.31 19.47 21.70
N SER A 519 9.29 18.87 22.40
CA SER A 519 10.67 19.34 22.36
C SER A 519 11.56 18.36 21.61
N ASN A 520 12.18 18.84 20.54
CA ASN A 520 13.25 18.14 19.84
C ASN A 520 14.62 18.66 20.31
N PHE A 521 15.54 17.78 20.69
CA PHE A 521 16.87 18.16 21.18
C PHE A 521 17.95 17.16 20.75
N TYR A 522 19.19 17.62 20.59
CA TYR A 522 20.35 16.77 20.33
C TYR A 522 21.04 16.39 21.62
N VAL A 523 21.76 15.27 21.63
CA VAL A 523 22.42 14.75 22.83
C VAL A 523 23.92 14.56 22.59
N GLU A 524 24.74 14.93 23.56
CA GLU A 524 26.17 14.58 23.62
C GLU A 524 26.45 13.90 24.97
N ILE A 525 27.18 12.79 24.93
CA ILE A 525 27.67 12.11 26.13
C ILE A 525 29.11 12.52 26.34
N LYS A 526 29.44 13.02 27.53
CA LYS A 526 30.75 13.55 27.86
C LYS A 526 31.31 12.90 29.12
N THR A 527 32.56 12.49 29.06
CA THR A 527 33.37 12.15 30.24
C THR A 527 34.56 13.08 30.33
N LYS A 528 35.48 12.82 31.28
CA LYS A 528 36.75 13.54 31.35
C LYS A 528 37.66 13.26 30.14
N ASN A 529 37.47 12.12 29.46
CA ASN A 529 38.41 11.59 28.47
C ASN A 529 37.84 11.56 27.05
N GLU A 530 36.52 11.60 26.88
CA GLU A 530 35.87 11.45 25.57
C GLU A 530 34.55 12.21 25.45
N ILE A 531 34.16 12.49 24.22
CA ILE A 531 32.85 13.02 23.83
C ILE A 531 32.27 12.08 22.77
N ILE A 532 31.07 11.57 23.02
CA ILE A 532 30.32 10.74 22.07
C ILE A 532 29.13 11.56 21.58
N PRO A 533 29.13 11.95 20.30
CA PRO A 533 28.02 12.69 19.73
C PRO A 533 26.86 11.79 19.33
N ILE A 534 25.64 12.18 19.70
CA ILE A 534 24.43 11.57 19.17
C ILE A 534 23.92 12.49 18.06
N GLN A 535 24.10 12.06 16.81
CA GLN A 535 23.84 12.90 15.64
C GLN A 535 22.36 13.13 15.38
N GLU A 536 21.50 12.22 15.81
CA GLU A 536 20.05 12.34 15.72
C GLU A 536 19.48 13.14 16.89
N SER A 537 18.35 13.75 16.63
CA SER A 537 17.61 14.50 17.61
C SER A 537 16.66 13.57 18.37
N ALA A 538 16.71 13.62 19.70
CA ALA A 538 15.76 12.97 20.57
C ALA A 538 14.47 13.79 20.67
N TYR A 539 13.34 13.10 20.63
CA TYR A 539 12.02 13.69 20.74
C TYR A 539 11.42 13.38 22.10
N LEU A 540 11.01 14.43 22.79
CA LEU A 540 10.08 14.34 23.91
C LEU A 540 8.65 14.40 23.35
N TYR A 541 7.95 13.27 23.40
CA TYR A 541 6.54 13.24 23.06
C TYR A 541 5.72 13.85 24.18
N GLN A 542 4.74 14.69 23.83
CA GLN A 542 3.76 15.18 24.78
C GLN A 542 3.08 13.98 25.46
N VAL A 543 2.99 14.03 26.79
CA VAL A 543 2.14 13.10 27.53
C VAL A 543 0.72 13.46 27.18
N TYR A 544 0.06 12.63 26.37
CA TYR A 544 -1.39 12.59 26.43
C TYR A 544 -1.73 12.15 27.85
N SER A 545 -2.06 13.13 28.71
CA SER A 545 -2.48 12.87 30.08
C SER A 545 -3.53 11.77 30.08
N ALA A 546 -3.18 10.60 30.64
CA ALA A 546 -4.12 9.54 30.96
C ALA A 546 -5.18 9.98 31.99
N ASN A 547 -5.01 11.18 32.56
CA ASN A 547 -5.93 11.82 33.51
C ASN A 547 -6.70 12.97 32.87
N LYS A 548 -7.14 12.84 31.61
CA LYS A 548 -8.18 13.75 31.10
C LYS A 548 -9.50 13.34 31.73
N ASN A 549 -10.03 14.20 32.59
CA ASN A 549 -11.42 14.12 32.99
C ASN A 549 -12.26 14.65 31.84
N TYR A 550 -13.06 13.79 31.22
CA TYR A 550 -13.97 14.19 30.15
C TYR A 550 -15.29 13.44 30.26
N GLU A 551 -16.35 14.06 29.76
CA GLU A 551 -17.64 13.43 29.61
C GLU A 551 -17.74 12.83 28.21
N LYS A 552 -18.43 11.71 28.09
CA LYS A 552 -18.64 11.00 26.84
C LYS A 552 -20.05 10.44 26.79
N VAL A 553 -20.70 10.60 25.63
CA VAL A 553 -21.98 9.96 25.33
C VAL A 553 -21.79 8.90 24.26
N HIS A 554 -22.18 7.67 24.58
CA HIS A 554 -22.29 6.57 23.61
C HIS A 554 -23.71 6.57 23.03
N PHE A 555 -23.83 6.83 21.73
CA PHE A 555 -25.11 6.88 21.03
C PHE A 555 -25.41 5.59 20.27
N PHE A 556 -26.68 5.18 20.33
CA PHE A 556 -27.26 4.04 19.64
C PHE A 556 -28.53 4.48 18.94
N THR A 557 -28.77 3.98 17.74
CA THR A 557 -29.96 4.26 16.95
C THR A 557 -30.66 2.96 16.59
N ASP A 558 -31.97 3.02 16.32
CA ASP A 558 -32.76 1.84 15.92
C ASP A 558 -32.27 1.23 14.61
N ARG A 559 -31.78 2.07 13.69
CA ARG A 559 -31.14 1.68 12.42
C ARG A 559 -30.09 2.69 11.96
N ALA A 560 -29.39 2.38 10.88
CA ALA A 560 -28.33 3.21 10.33
C ALA A 560 -28.76 4.04 9.10
N ILE A 561 -29.90 3.74 8.48
CA ILE A 561 -30.44 4.45 7.31
C ILE A 561 -31.94 4.75 7.43
N TYR A 562 -32.35 5.93 6.97
CA TYR A 562 -33.72 6.48 7.05
C TYR A 562 -34.11 7.16 5.73
N ARG A 563 -35.41 7.34 5.52
CA ARG A 563 -35.98 8.17 4.45
C ARG A 563 -36.45 9.53 5.01
N PRO A 564 -36.50 10.60 4.18
CA PRO A 564 -37.21 11.82 4.55
C PRO A 564 -38.63 11.52 5.05
N GLY A 565 -39.05 12.18 6.13
CA GLY A 565 -40.33 11.94 6.81
C GLY A 565 -40.31 10.87 7.91
N GLN A 566 -39.23 10.09 8.04
CA GLN A 566 -39.15 9.04 9.06
C GLN A 566 -38.62 9.55 10.39
N THR A 567 -39.02 8.88 11.47
CA THR A 567 -38.52 9.13 12.82
C THR A 567 -37.25 8.34 13.09
N ILE A 568 -36.24 9.02 13.62
CA ILE A 568 -35.02 8.43 14.16
C ILE A 568 -35.23 8.20 15.64
N HIS A 569 -35.06 6.98 16.14
CA HIS A 569 -35.05 6.69 17.57
C HIS A 569 -33.61 6.53 18.04
N PHE A 570 -33.26 7.16 19.16
CA PHE A 570 -31.91 7.05 19.71
C PHE A 570 -31.90 6.82 21.23
N LYS A 571 -30.83 6.16 21.69
CA LYS A 571 -30.44 6.04 23.09
C LYS A 571 -29.03 6.62 23.25
N GLY A 572 -28.79 7.39 24.30
CA GLY A 572 -27.46 7.79 24.73
C GLY A 572 -27.14 7.20 26.10
N ILE A 573 -25.91 6.72 26.31
CA ILE A 573 -25.38 6.37 27.63
C ILE A 573 -24.29 7.39 27.96
N ASN A 574 -24.50 8.14 29.05
CA ASN A 574 -23.65 9.24 29.44
C ASN A 574 -22.71 8.83 30.58
N ILE A 575 -21.41 9.01 30.33
CA ILE A 575 -20.36 8.67 31.28
C ILE A 575 -19.42 9.85 31.48
N LYS A 576 -18.80 9.89 32.65
CA LYS A 576 -17.58 10.65 32.93
C LYS A 576 -16.43 9.69 33.03
N VAL A 577 -15.35 9.96 32.30
CA VAL A 577 -14.09 9.25 32.48
C VAL A 577 -13.25 10.06 33.45
N GLU A 578 -12.92 9.48 34.60
CA GLU A 578 -12.04 10.08 35.63
C GLU A 578 -10.86 9.14 35.87
N ASN A 579 -9.62 9.66 35.72
CA ASN A 579 -8.41 8.84 35.81
C ASN A 579 -8.47 7.57 34.94
N SER A 580 -8.90 7.72 33.68
CA SER A 580 -9.16 6.63 32.73
C SER A 580 -10.30 5.65 33.10
N MET A 581 -10.99 5.83 34.22
CA MET A 581 -12.08 4.94 34.65
C MET A 581 -13.46 5.55 34.37
N PRO A 582 -14.41 4.81 33.78
CA PRO A 582 -15.74 5.31 33.49
C PRO A 582 -16.62 5.34 34.75
N LYS A 583 -17.47 6.36 34.87
CA LYS A 583 -18.52 6.52 35.87
C LYS A 583 -19.79 7.03 35.20
N LEU A 584 -20.96 6.54 35.60
CA LEU A 584 -22.24 7.03 35.07
C LEU A 584 -22.54 8.45 35.50
N LEU A 585 -23.05 9.27 34.58
CA LEU A 585 -23.60 10.59 34.87
C LEU A 585 -25.13 10.52 34.95
N LYS A 586 -25.61 10.21 36.15
CA LYS A 586 -27.06 10.08 36.45
C LYS A 586 -27.72 11.45 36.48
N THR A 587 -28.96 11.57 36.02
CA THR A 587 -29.81 12.77 36.13
C THR A 587 -29.36 14.04 35.37
N GLN A 588 -28.24 13.99 34.65
CA GLN A 588 -27.75 15.12 33.86
C GLN A 588 -28.71 15.44 32.70
N LYS A 589 -28.98 16.74 32.49
CA LYS A 589 -29.73 17.23 31.35
C LYS A 589 -28.80 17.53 30.18
N LEU A 590 -29.16 17.10 28.98
CA LEU A 590 -28.40 17.32 27.74
C LEU A 590 -29.32 17.86 26.65
N SER A 591 -28.75 18.61 25.72
CA SER A 591 -29.41 19.02 24.48
C SER A 591 -28.79 18.25 23.32
N ILE A 592 -29.58 17.42 22.66
CA ILE A 592 -29.15 16.60 21.53
C ILE A 592 -29.62 17.31 20.25
N GLY A 593 -28.73 17.54 19.29
CA GLY A 593 -29.08 18.15 18.01
C GLY A 593 -29.00 17.15 16.85
N LEU A 594 -29.89 17.31 15.88
CA LEU A 594 -29.82 16.65 14.58
C LEU A 594 -29.24 17.62 13.55
N TYR A 595 -28.26 17.15 12.78
CA TYR A 595 -27.56 17.93 11.76
C TYR A 595 -27.66 17.21 10.42
N ASP A 596 -27.92 17.99 9.36
CA ASP A 596 -28.07 17.48 8.00
C ASP A 596 -26.74 17.18 7.29
N ALA A 597 -26.81 16.78 6.02
CA ALA A 597 -25.67 16.47 5.16
C ALA A 597 -24.66 17.63 4.97
N ASN A 598 -25.12 18.88 5.13
CA ASN A 598 -24.27 20.08 5.09
C ASN A 598 -23.78 20.49 6.49
N ASN A 599 -23.98 19.64 7.50
CA ASN A 599 -23.67 19.88 8.91
C ASN A 599 -24.41 21.10 9.50
N GLN A 600 -25.59 21.43 8.95
CA GLN A 600 -26.48 22.46 9.49
C GLN A 600 -27.42 21.86 10.53
N LYS A 601 -27.63 22.57 11.64
CA LYS A 601 -28.51 22.11 12.73
C LYS A 601 -29.97 22.23 12.30
N LEU A 602 -30.69 21.12 12.20
CA LEU A 602 -32.12 21.10 11.86
C LEU A 602 -33.01 21.35 13.09
N THR A 603 -32.74 20.62 14.17
CA THR A 603 -33.55 20.68 15.40
C THR A 603 -32.74 20.19 16.61
N SER A 604 -33.30 20.30 17.80
CA SER A 604 -32.75 19.69 19.02
C SER A 604 -33.82 19.32 20.03
N VAL A 605 -33.56 18.25 20.80
CA VAL A 605 -34.41 17.80 21.90
C VAL A 605 -33.63 17.87 23.21
N SER A 606 -34.31 18.27 24.30
CA SER A 606 -33.74 18.22 25.65
C SER A 606 -34.09 16.89 26.30
N VAL A 607 -33.09 16.20 26.84
CA VAL A 607 -33.21 14.88 27.46
C VAL A 607 -32.61 14.90 28.87
N GLN A 608 -33.09 14.00 29.73
CA GLN A 608 -32.57 13.81 31.08
C GLN A 608 -32.12 12.37 31.27
N ALA A 609 -30.88 12.18 31.73
CA ALA A 609 -30.36 10.85 32.04
C ALA A 609 -31.07 10.22 33.24
N ASN A 610 -31.30 8.91 33.20
CA ASN A 610 -31.93 8.16 34.29
C ASN A 610 -30.89 7.63 35.31
N MET A 611 -31.29 6.71 36.19
CA MET A 611 -30.43 6.09 37.20
C MET A 611 -29.31 5.21 36.61
N PHE A 612 -29.48 4.71 35.39
CA PHE A 612 -28.47 3.99 34.61
C PHE A 612 -27.62 4.94 33.74
N GLY A 613 -27.73 6.26 33.96
CA GLY A 613 -27.00 7.29 33.19
C GLY A 613 -27.35 7.31 31.71
N SER A 614 -28.45 6.68 31.30
CA SER A 614 -28.91 6.65 29.92
C SER A 614 -30.11 7.57 29.70
N PHE A 615 -30.32 7.96 28.46
CA PHE A 615 -31.48 8.73 28.01
C PHE A 615 -31.89 8.25 26.63
N SER A 616 -33.11 8.59 26.21
CA SER A 616 -33.59 8.34 24.85
C SER A 616 -34.38 9.52 24.32
N GLY A 617 -34.58 9.54 23.01
CA GLY A 617 -35.39 10.54 22.33
C GLY A 617 -35.61 10.16 20.87
N SER A 618 -36.25 11.07 20.13
CA SER A 618 -36.48 10.90 18.70
C SER A 618 -36.37 12.22 17.95
N PHE A 619 -36.14 12.10 16.64
CA PHE A 619 -36.21 13.21 15.69
C PHE A 619 -37.01 12.79 14.47
N ASP A 620 -37.96 13.62 14.05
CA ASP A 620 -38.64 13.45 12.78
C ASP A 620 -37.82 14.14 11.68
N ILE A 621 -37.43 13.39 10.65
CA ILE A 621 -36.76 13.94 9.48
C ILE A 621 -37.81 14.67 8.64
N PRO A 622 -37.62 15.94 8.26
CA PRO A 622 -38.57 16.63 7.38
C PRO A 622 -38.76 15.90 6.04
N HIS A 623 -39.97 15.91 5.47
CA HIS A 623 -40.28 15.23 4.21
C HIS A 623 -39.46 15.73 3.00
N GLY A 624 -38.96 16.97 3.03
CA GLY A 624 -38.10 17.56 1.99
C GLY A 624 -36.65 17.75 2.43
N ALA A 625 -36.19 16.96 3.41
CA ALA A 625 -34.82 17.03 3.90
C ALA A 625 -33.81 16.55 2.82
N LEU A 626 -32.59 17.09 2.85
CA LEU A 626 -31.53 16.71 1.92
C LEU A 626 -31.15 15.24 2.10
N ASN A 627 -30.83 14.55 1.02
CA ASN A 627 -30.20 13.22 1.11
C ASN A 627 -28.73 13.36 1.53
N GLY A 628 -28.19 12.32 2.15
CA GLY A 628 -26.79 12.21 2.57
C GLY A 628 -26.58 11.85 4.04
N TYR A 629 -25.38 12.15 4.54
CA TYR A 629 -24.93 11.73 5.87
C TYR A 629 -25.33 12.72 6.97
N TYR A 630 -26.19 12.28 7.88
CA TYR A 630 -26.69 13.08 8.99
C TYR A 630 -25.95 12.73 10.28
N THR A 631 -25.94 13.65 11.23
CA THR A 631 -25.29 13.44 12.52
C THR A 631 -26.18 13.84 13.67
N ILE A 632 -26.40 12.92 14.60
CA ILE A 632 -26.90 13.22 15.94
C ILE A 632 -25.71 13.58 16.81
N LYS A 633 -25.69 14.76 17.44
CA LYS A 633 -24.56 15.15 18.31
C LYS A 633 -24.95 15.99 19.51
N CYS A 634 -24.10 15.93 20.53
CA CYS A 634 -24.05 16.82 21.67
C CYS A 634 -22.56 17.15 21.96
N PRO A 635 -22.24 18.04 22.91
CA PRO A 635 -20.85 18.39 23.22
C PRO A 635 -19.95 17.19 23.61
N TYR A 636 -20.54 16.07 24.03
CA TYR A 636 -19.84 14.91 24.60
C TYR A 636 -19.89 13.65 23.70
N GLY A 637 -20.48 13.73 22.51
CA GLY A 637 -20.58 12.57 21.62
C GLY A 637 -21.36 12.83 20.34
N ASN A 638 -21.22 11.95 19.36
CA ASN A 638 -21.97 11.98 18.11
C ASN A 638 -22.23 10.57 17.56
N LYS A 639 -23.20 10.45 16.66
CA LYS A 639 -23.51 9.25 15.87
C LYS A 639 -23.97 9.68 14.48
N GLY A 640 -23.35 9.09 13.47
CA GLY A 640 -23.77 9.24 12.08
C GLY A 640 -24.87 8.27 11.68
N ILE A 641 -25.69 8.72 10.74
CA ILE A 641 -26.75 7.95 10.08
C ILE A 641 -26.85 8.42 8.61
N SER A 642 -27.39 7.58 7.73
CA SER A 642 -27.68 7.98 6.35
C SER A 642 -29.16 8.32 6.19
N VAL A 643 -29.46 9.37 5.41
CA VAL A 643 -30.82 9.74 5.00
C VAL A 643 -30.87 9.71 3.49
N GLU A 644 -31.62 8.77 2.91
CA GLU A 644 -31.65 8.53 1.47
C GLU A 644 -33.06 8.19 1.01
N GLU A 645 -33.37 8.47 -0.26
CA GLU A 645 -34.54 7.88 -0.91
C GLU A 645 -34.19 6.49 -1.44
N TYR A 646 -34.73 5.45 -0.80
CA TYR A 646 -34.48 4.06 -1.22
C TYR A 646 -35.77 3.26 -1.29
N LYS A 647 -35.73 2.22 -2.13
CA LYS A 647 -36.70 1.12 -2.14
C LYS A 647 -36.07 -0.08 -1.45
N ARG A 648 -36.78 -0.67 -0.48
CA ARG A 648 -36.31 -1.87 0.22
C ARG A 648 -36.06 -3.02 -0.75
N PRO A 649 -34.88 -3.66 -0.68
CA PRO A 649 -34.62 -4.92 -1.36
C PRO A 649 -35.66 -5.97 -0.97
N LYS A 650 -36.25 -6.63 -1.96
CA LYS A 650 -37.19 -7.75 -1.75
C LYS A 650 -36.48 -9.08 -1.67
N PHE A 651 -35.28 -9.16 -2.24
CA PHE A 651 -34.48 -10.37 -2.28
C PHE A 651 -33.00 -10.12 -2.03
N GLU A 652 -32.30 -11.19 -1.68
CA GLU A 652 -30.86 -11.23 -1.52
C GLU A 652 -30.27 -12.34 -2.40
N THR A 653 -28.99 -12.22 -2.69
CA THR A 653 -28.20 -13.25 -3.37
C THR A 653 -27.01 -13.62 -2.50
N SER A 654 -26.66 -14.91 -2.45
CA SER A 654 -25.56 -15.41 -1.62
C SER A 654 -24.83 -16.57 -2.31
N PHE A 655 -23.52 -16.64 -2.17
CA PHE A 655 -22.75 -17.81 -2.60
C PHE A 655 -22.81 -18.95 -1.56
N LYS A 656 -22.78 -20.19 -2.04
CA LYS A 656 -22.58 -21.37 -1.20
C LYS A 656 -21.09 -21.47 -0.82
N ALA A 657 -20.81 -22.12 0.31
CA ALA A 657 -19.43 -22.38 0.73
C ALA A 657 -18.67 -23.17 -0.33
N ILE A 658 -17.41 -22.78 -0.57
CA ILE A 658 -16.55 -23.39 -1.58
C ILE A 658 -15.78 -24.54 -0.92
N GLU A 659 -16.34 -25.74 -1.04
CA GLU A 659 -15.80 -26.94 -0.39
C GLU A 659 -14.73 -27.64 -1.22
N ASP A 660 -14.76 -27.46 -2.55
CA ASP A 660 -13.81 -28.08 -3.46
C ASP A 660 -12.38 -27.51 -3.31
N GLU A 661 -11.38 -28.39 -3.50
CA GLU A 661 -9.99 -28.00 -3.61
C GLU A 661 -9.61 -27.75 -5.07
N TYR A 662 -9.20 -26.51 -5.37
CA TYR A 662 -8.77 -26.09 -6.71
C TYR A 662 -7.28 -25.78 -6.76
N ARG A 663 -6.63 -26.22 -7.84
CA ARG A 663 -5.30 -25.81 -8.28
C ARG A 663 -5.40 -24.83 -9.44
N ILE A 664 -4.27 -24.22 -9.78
CA ILE A 664 -4.15 -23.45 -11.02
C ILE A 664 -4.31 -24.38 -12.23
N GLY A 665 -5.19 -23.98 -13.16
CA GLY A 665 -5.58 -24.72 -14.34
C GLY A 665 -6.84 -25.59 -14.20
N ASP A 666 -7.37 -25.77 -12.99
CA ASP A 666 -8.59 -26.54 -12.75
C ASP A 666 -9.85 -25.79 -13.22
N GLU A 667 -10.90 -26.54 -13.52
CA GLU A 667 -12.25 -26.00 -13.75
C GLU A 667 -12.95 -25.81 -12.40
N VAL A 668 -13.40 -24.59 -12.15
CA VAL A 668 -14.10 -24.17 -10.93
C VAL A 668 -15.59 -24.14 -11.18
N ASN A 669 -16.36 -24.60 -10.19
CA ASN A 669 -17.80 -24.58 -10.23
C ASN A 669 -18.36 -23.92 -8.95
N ILE A 670 -18.82 -22.68 -9.07
CA ILE A 670 -19.38 -21.91 -7.96
C ILE A 670 -20.90 -21.88 -8.04
N LYS A 671 -21.53 -22.14 -6.90
CA LYS A 671 -22.99 -22.13 -6.76
C LYS A 671 -23.42 -21.03 -5.82
N GLY A 672 -24.55 -20.40 -6.11
CA GLY A 672 -25.20 -19.45 -5.23
C GLY A 672 -26.71 -19.60 -5.24
N ASN A 673 -27.40 -18.81 -4.42
CA ASN A 673 -28.85 -18.81 -4.29
C ASN A 673 -29.40 -17.39 -4.38
N VAL A 674 -30.62 -17.26 -4.90
CA VAL A 674 -31.43 -16.05 -4.93
C VAL A 674 -32.71 -16.30 -4.15
N ASN A 675 -32.87 -15.61 -3.02
CA ASN A 675 -33.99 -15.79 -2.12
C ASN A 675 -34.60 -14.45 -1.72
N THR A 676 -35.91 -14.41 -1.53
CA THR A 676 -36.56 -13.29 -0.83
C THR A 676 -36.04 -13.18 0.61
N TYR A 677 -36.10 -12.00 1.23
CA TYR A 677 -35.73 -11.84 2.65
C TYR A 677 -36.60 -12.69 3.60
N ALA A 678 -37.81 -13.08 3.19
CA ALA A 678 -38.65 -14.02 3.93
C ALA A 678 -38.24 -15.50 3.77
N GLY A 679 -37.26 -15.80 2.92
CA GLY A 679 -36.70 -17.15 2.69
C GLY A 679 -37.33 -17.95 1.56
N SER A 680 -38.22 -17.36 0.75
CA SER A 680 -38.76 -18.01 -0.47
C SER A 680 -37.75 -17.95 -1.61
N GLN A 681 -37.64 -19.04 -2.38
CA GLN A 681 -36.73 -19.19 -3.51
C GLN A 681 -37.22 -18.43 -4.75
N ILE A 682 -36.32 -17.81 -5.51
CA ILE A 682 -36.66 -17.05 -6.72
C ILE A 682 -36.08 -17.75 -7.95
N SER A 683 -36.96 -18.30 -8.79
CA SER A 683 -36.61 -18.89 -10.08
C SER A 683 -36.64 -17.86 -11.21
N GLY A 684 -35.82 -18.07 -12.25
CA GLY A 684 -35.82 -17.23 -13.45
C GLY A 684 -35.09 -15.89 -13.28
N ALA A 685 -34.38 -15.67 -12.18
CA ALA A 685 -33.57 -14.46 -11.99
C ALA A 685 -32.33 -14.51 -12.90
N LYS A 686 -32.07 -13.45 -13.66
CA LYS A 686 -30.92 -13.32 -14.54
C LYS A 686 -29.69 -12.97 -13.70
N VAL A 687 -28.62 -13.75 -13.81
CA VAL A 687 -27.35 -13.56 -13.09
C VAL A 687 -26.26 -13.23 -14.11
N SER A 688 -25.84 -11.97 -14.18
CA SER A 688 -24.66 -11.56 -14.94
C SER A 688 -23.44 -11.60 -14.03
N TYR A 689 -22.29 -12.12 -14.50
CA TYR A 689 -21.10 -12.29 -13.68
C TYR A 689 -19.81 -11.91 -14.39
N THR A 690 -18.81 -11.50 -13.60
CA THR A 690 -17.43 -11.25 -14.02
C THR A 690 -16.47 -11.96 -13.08
N VAL A 691 -15.45 -12.64 -13.61
CA VAL A 691 -14.41 -13.31 -12.82
C VAL A 691 -13.08 -12.59 -13.07
N SER A 692 -12.41 -12.17 -12.01
CA SER A 692 -11.15 -11.44 -12.03
C SER A 692 -10.10 -12.09 -11.13
N ARG A 693 -8.85 -12.22 -11.59
CA ARG A 693 -7.74 -12.81 -10.82
C ARG A 693 -6.86 -11.75 -10.15
N ILE A 694 -6.52 -11.97 -8.89
CA ILE A 694 -5.58 -11.24 -8.04
C ILE A 694 -4.51 -12.22 -7.55
N VAL A 695 -3.24 -11.81 -7.50
CA VAL A 695 -2.17 -12.62 -6.87
C VAL A 695 -2.09 -12.26 -5.40
N SER A 696 -1.97 -13.23 -4.49
CA SER A 696 -1.80 -13.01 -3.05
C SER A 696 -0.73 -13.93 -2.48
N TRP A 697 -0.05 -13.52 -1.41
CA TRP A 697 0.99 -14.32 -0.75
C TRP A 697 0.54 -14.71 0.65
N ARG A 698 0.56 -16.01 0.97
CA ARG A 698 0.26 -16.49 2.34
C ARG A 698 1.36 -16.08 3.32
N GLY A 699 0.96 -15.49 4.45
CA GLY A 699 1.84 -15.26 5.62
C GLY A 699 2.60 -13.94 5.66
N TRP A 700 2.41 -13.02 4.70
CA TRP A 700 3.02 -11.68 4.76
C TRP A 700 2.04 -10.67 5.36
N PRO A 701 2.35 -10.06 6.52
CA PRO A 701 1.49 -9.06 7.12
C PRO A 701 1.64 -7.74 6.36
N TYR A 702 0.54 -7.21 5.83
CA TYR A 702 0.35 -5.79 5.49
C TYR A 702 1.43 -5.16 4.59
N PHE A 703 1.43 -5.54 3.31
CA PHE A 703 1.61 -4.55 2.26
C PHE A 703 0.42 -4.66 1.32
N TYR A 704 -0.36 -3.59 1.20
CA TYR A 704 -1.28 -3.39 0.09
C TYR A 704 -0.42 -3.22 -1.16
N ILE A 705 0.04 -4.33 -1.73
CA ILE A 705 0.46 -4.34 -3.13
C ILE A 705 -0.87 -4.45 -3.88
N ASP A 706 -1.35 -3.35 -4.45
CA ASP A 706 -2.51 -3.36 -5.36
C ASP A 706 -2.13 -4.16 -6.60
N ILE A 707 -2.25 -5.48 -6.51
CA ILE A 707 -1.99 -6.37 -7.62
C ILE A 707 -3.18 -6.25 -8.57
N PRO A 708 -2.97 -5.89 -9.85
CA PRO A 708 -4.05 -5.63 -10.79
C PRO A 708 -4.95 -6.84 -10.95
N LYS A 709 -6.26 -6.59 -10.90
CA LYS A 709 -7.29 -7.58 -11.23
C LYS A 709 -7.22 -7.87 -12.74
N LYS A 710 -6.91 -9.10 -13.12
CA LYS A 710 -7.02 -9.55 -14.53
C LYS A 710 -8.37 -10.23 -14.74
N GLN A 711 -9.24 -9.67 -15.58
CA GLN A 711 -10.48 -10.35 -15.96
C GLN A 711 -10.15 -11.68 -16.67
N ILE A 712 -10.73 -12.78 -16.17
CA ILE A 712 -10.58 -14.14 -16.68
C ILE A 712 -11.76 -14.49 -17.60
N THR A 713 -12.97 -14.17 -17.18
CA THR A 713 -14.19 -14.43 -17.96
C THR A 713 -15.34 -13.54 -17.48
N HIS A 714 -16.38 -13.44 -18.29
CA HIS A 714 -17.67 -12.87 -17.92
C HIS A 714 -18.78 -13.67 -18.60
N GLY A 715 -20.01 -13.61 -18.09
CA GLY A 715 -21.11 -14.35 -18.67
C GLY A 715 -22.44 -14.10 -17.98
N GLU A 716 -23.45 -14.88 -18.37
CA GLU A 716 -24.78 -14.81 -17.81
C GLU A 716 -25.32 -16.22 -17.56
N CYS A 717 -26.08 -16.40 -16.47
CA CYS A 717 -26.86 -17.59 -16.19
C CYS A 717 -28.21 -17.22 -15.55
N VAL A 718 -29.04 -18.22 -15.23
CA VAL A 718 -30.38 -18.00 -14.68
C VAL A 718 -30.59 -18.90 -13.47
N SER A 719 -31.29 -18.41 -12.44
CA SER A 719 -31.63 -19.23 -11.27
C SER A 719 -32.67 -20.31 -11.60
N ASN A 720 -32.45 -21.52 -11.11
CA ASN A 720 -33.35 -22.67 -11.32
C ASN A 720 -34.60 -22.60 -10.42
N GLU A 721 -35.46 -23.63 -10.45
CA GLU A 721 -36.68 -23.70 -9.62
C GLU A 721 -36.42 -23.61 -8.10
N LYS A 722 -35.21 -23.97 -7.66
CA LYS A 722 -34.77 -23.89 -6.26
C LYS A 722 -34.09 -22.54 -5.92
N GLY A 723 -34.08 -21.61 -6.87
CA GLY A 723 -33.38 -20.33 -6.76
C GLY A 723 -31.85 -20.45 -6.86
N GLU A 724 -31.32 -21.58 -7.30
CA GLU A 724 -29.87 -21.80 -7.39
C GLU A 724 -29.32 -21.37 -8.75
N PHE A 725 -28.14 -20.76 -8.77
CA PHE A 725 -27.37 -20.48 -9.99
C PHE A 725 -25.98 -21.09 -9.94
N GLU A 726 -25.38 -21.30 -11.10
CA GLU A 726 -24.08 -21.97 -11.28
C GLU A 726 -23.18 -21.13 -12.20
N ILE A 727 -21.92 -20.93 -11.81
CA ILE A 727 -20.89 -20.20 -12.56
C ILE A 727 -19.69 -21.12 -12.72
N LYS A 728 -19.26 -21.33 -13.97
CA LYS A 728 -18.09 -22.15 -14.31
C LYS A 728 -17.01 -21.32 -14.96
N PHE A 729 -15.76 -21.50 -14.53
CA PHE A 729 -14.59 -20.86 -15.14
C PHE A 729 -13.34 -21.69 -14.88
N LYS A 730 -12.24 -21.39 -15.58
CA LYS A 730 -10.95 -22.05 -15.39
C LYS A 730 -9.98 -21.14 -14.64
N THR A 731 -9.19 -21.69 -13.71
CA THR A 731 -8.18 -20.93 -12.96
C THR A 731 -6.92 -20.68 -13.81
N GLU A 732 -7.03 -19.84 -14.83
CA GLU A 732 -5.94 -19.58 -15.78
C GLU A 732 -4.79 -18.75 -15.19
N PHE A 733 -3.56 -19.09 -15.56
CA PHE A 733 -2.34 -18.37 -15.23
C PHE A 733 -1.32 -18.44 -16.39
N ASP A 734 -0.88 -17.28 -16.88
CA ASP A 734 -0.10 -17.16 -18.12
C ASP A 734 1.42 -17.09 -17.92
N GLY A 735 1.90 -17.22 -16.67
CA GLY A 735 3.31 -17.15 -16.28
C GLY A 735 3.83 -18.44 -15.62
N GLU A 736 5.10 -18.43 -15.21
CA GLU A 736 5.64 -19.47 -14.33
C GLU A 736 5.18 -19.21 -12.90
N ILE A 737 4.56 -20.22 -12.26
CA ILE A 737 4.14 -20.11 -10.86
C ILE A 737 5.41 -19.97 -10.01
N PRO A 738 5.60 -18.88 -9.25
CA PRO A 738 6.78 -18.73 -8.42
C PRO A 738 6.98 -19.97 -7.53
N ASN A 739 8.18 -20.54 -7.52
CA ASN A 739 8.49 -21.74 -6.74
C ASN A 739 8.47 -21.53 -5.21
N GLN A 740 8.22 -20.30 -4.75
CA GLN A 740 7.95 -20.04 -3.34
C GLN A 740 6.55 -20.57 -3.02
N GLY A 741 6.47 -21.70 -2.31
CA GLY A 741 5.25 -22.48 -2.02
C GLY A 741 4.10 -21.78 -1.28
N ASN A 742 4.07 -20.44 -1.24
CA ASN A 742 3.08 -19.60 -0.57
C ASN A 742 2.26 -18.72 -1.54
N ALA A 743 2.49 -18.77 -2.86
CA ALA A 743 1.70 -18.03 -3.84
C ALA A 743 0.28 -18.61 -3.97
N VAL A 744 -0.74 -17.80 -3.67
CA VAL A 744 -2.16 -18.14 -3.82
C VAL A 744 -2.82 -17.14 -4.76
N PHE A 745 -3.44 -17.65 -5.81
CA PHE A 745 -4.18 -16.85 -6.77
C PHE A 745 -5.65 -16.80 -6.33
N GLN A 746 -6.14 -15.60 -6.15
CA GLN A 746 -7.53 -15.32 -5.78
C GLN A 746 -8.30 -14.94 -7.04
N TYR A 747 -9.45 -15.55 -7.25
CA TYR A 747 -10.39 -15.28 -8.34
C TYR A 747 -11.63 -14.68 -7.71
N GLU A 748 -11.79 -13.38 -7.85
CA GLU A 748 -12.96 -12.63 -7.41
C GLU A 748 -14.06 -12.78 -8.45
N ILE A 749 -15.24 -13.22 -8.01
CA ILE A 749 -16.43 -13.40 -8.83
C ILE A 749 -17.46 -12.38 -8.37
N ASP A 750 -17.66 -11.37 -9.20
CA ASP A 750 -18.68 -10.34 -9.01
C ASP A 750 -19.95 -10.75 -9.77
N ILE A 751 -21.11 -10.62 -9.12
CA ILE A 751 -22.41 -10.94 -9.72
C ILE A 751 -23.39 -9.78 -9.61
N VAL A 752 -24.23 -9.67 -10.64
CA VAL A 752 -25.38 -8.77 -10.73
C VAL A 752 -26.60 -9.63 -11.03
N VAL A 753 -27.52 -9.75 -10.07
CA VAL A 753 -28.71 -10.60 -10.15
C VAL A 753 -29.94 -9.74 -10.33
N THR A 754 -30.72 -9.96 -11.40
CA THR A 754 -31.94 -9.22 -11.71
C THR A 754 -33.16 -10.14 -11.70
N ASP A 755 -34.19 -9.81 -10.91
CA ASP A 755 -35.43 -10.58 -10.85
C ASP A 755 -36.36 -10.30 -12.05
N ILE A 756 -37.47 -11.05 -12.13
CA ILE A 756 -38.48 -10.89 -13.18
C ILE A 756 -39.20 -9.53 -13.16
N ASN A 757 -39.09 -8.78 -12.05
CA ASN A 757 -39.69 -7.45 -11.88
C ASN A 757 -38.67 -6.32 -12.17
N GLY A 758 -37.44 -6.66 -12.59
CA GLY A 758 -36.37 -5.71 -12.88
C GLY A 758 -35.65 -5.16 -11.65
N GLU A 759 -35.82 -5.75 -10.47
CA GLU A 759 -35.03 -5.40 -9.28
C GLU A 759 -33.66 -6.11 -9.33
N THR A 760 -32.58 -5.37 -9.07
CA THR A 760 -31.21 -5.88 -9.16
C THR A 760 -30.49 -5.88 -7.81
N GLN A 761 -29.74 -6.94 -7.52
CA GLN A 761 -28.87 -7.09 -6.36
C GLN A 761 -27.46 -7.51 -6.78
N VAL A 762 -26.45 -7.04 -6.05
CA VAL A 762 -25.04 -7.36 -6.32
C VAL A 762 -24.43 -8.15 -5.18
N ASN A 763 -23.47 -9.02 -5.48
CA ASN A 763 -22.66 -9.71 -4.48
C ASN A 763 -21.33 -10.15 -5.09
N SER A 764 -20.36 -10.51 -4.26
CA SER A 764 -19.08 -11.05 -4.70
C SER A 764 -18.58 -12.18 -3.81
N THR A 765 -17.72 -13.04 -4.36
CA THR A 765 -17.00 -14.06 -3.61
C THR A 765 -15.60 -14.24 -4.17
N ILE A 766 -14.72 -14.90 -3.42
CA ILE A 766 -13.35 -15.19 -3.85
C ILE A 766 -13.12 -16.69 -3.82
N VAL A 767 -12.59 -17.22 -4.93
CA VAL A 767 -12.07 -18.57 -5.05
C VAL A 767 -10.55 -18.51 -5.06
N SER A 768 -9.90 -19.23 -4.17
CA SER A 768 -8.45 -19.32 -4.11
C SER A 768 -7.95 -20.62 -4.72
N ALA A 769 -6.90 -20.52 -5.53
CA ALA A 769 -6.19 -21.66 -6.10
C ALA A 769 -4.67 -21.45 -6.00
N SER A 770 -3.92 -22.53 -5.82
CA SER A 770 -2.45 -22.48 -5.80
C SER A 770 -1.85 -23.70 -6.50
N LYS A 771 -0.53 -23.86 -6.44
CA LYS A 771 0.14 -25.06 -6.96
C LYS A 771 -0.31 -26.34 -6.24
N ASN A 772 -0.52 -26.25 -4.93
CA ASN A 772 -0.98 -27.34 -4.08
C ASN A 772 -2.48 -27.19 -3.81
N ALA A 773 -3.25 -28.28 -3.76
CA ALA A 773 -4.69 -28.19 -3.53
C ALA A 773 -5.05 -27.83 -2.07
N LEU A 774 -4.11 -28.06 -1.14
CA LEU A 774 -4.28 -27.86 0.29
C LEU A 774 -3.03 -27.25 0.94
N PHE A 775 -3.20 -26.80 2.20
CA PHE A 775 -2.10 -26.46 3.11
C PHE A 775 -2.37 -26.96 4.52
N LEU A 776 -1.32 -27.08 5.33
CA LEU A 776 -1.40 -27.52 6.72
C LEU A 776 -1.11 -26.34 7.67
N THR A 777 -1.74 -26.36 8.83
CA THR A 777 -1.44 -25.45 9.94
C THR A 777 -1.35 -26.22 11.25
N ASP A 778 -0.59 -25.70 12.21
CA ASP A 778 -0.50 -26.24 13.56
C ASP A 778 -0.59 -25.18 14.67
N ASN A 779 -0.75 -25.65 15.91
CA ASN A 779 -0.76 -24.83 17.11
C ASN A 779 0.57 -24.88 17.92
N PHE A 780 1.69 -25.36 17.36
CA PHE A 780 2.96 -25.35 18.07
C PHE A 780 3.45 -23.91 18.26
N PRO A 781 3.68 -23.46 19.49
CA PRO A 781 4.32 -22.17 19.73
C PRO A 781 5.82 -22.27 19.44
N ASN A 782 6.43 -21.17 18.98
CA ASN A 782 7.88 -21.09 18.72
C ASN A 782 8.73 -21.27 20.00
N ILE A 783 8.13 -21.12 21.18
CA ILE A 783 8.77 -21.42 22.47
C ILE A 783 7.78 -22.26 23.27
N LEU A 784 8.19 -23.48 23.60
CA LEU A 784 7.34 -24.51 24.18
C LEU A 784 7.83 -24.91 25.56
N ASN A 785 6.92 -24.88 26.53
CA ASN A 785 7.14 -25.42 27.86
C ASN A 785 6.88 -26.93 27.84
N SER A 786 7.88 -27.74 28.18
CA SER A 786 7.79 -29.19 28.16
C SER A 786 6.72 -29.74 29.11
N GLU A 787 6.44 -29.05 30.22
CA GLU A 787 5.47 -29.50 31.22
C GLU A 787 4.02 -29.08 30.95
N GLN A 788 3.79 -28.05 30.12
CA GLN A 788 2.47 -27.44 29.94
C GLN A 788 1.78 -27.79 28.61
N PHE A 789 2.47 -28.47 27.68
CA PHE A 789 1.88 -28.84 26.39
C PHE A 789 1.37 -30.28 26.38
N ASP A 790 0.14 -30.47 25.93
CA ASP A 790 -0.50 -31.78 25.91
C ASP A 790 -0.91 -32.24 24.50
N THR A 791 -1.52 -31.37 23.70
CA THR A 791 -2.15 -31.74 22.44
C THR A 791 -1.69 -30.84 21.29
N LEU A 792 -1.15 -31.48 20.25
CA LEU A 792 -0.90 -30.89 18.94
C LEU A 792 -2.22 -30.83 18.16
N GLN A 793 -2.59 -29.65 17.68
CA GLN A 793 -3.67 -29.50 16.71
C GLN A 793 -3.08 -29.32 15.32
N VAL A 794 -3.43 -30.19 14.38
CA VAL A 794 -3.10 -30.06 12.96
C VAL A 794 -4.40 -29.97 12.18
N ILE A 795 -4.50 -28.96 11.32
CA ILE A 795 -5.64 -28.75 10.45
C ILE A 795 -5.15 -28.69 9.02
N ALA A 796 -5.79 -29.44 8.13
CA ALA A 796 -5.61 -29.33 6.69
C ALA A 796 -6.73 -28.45 6.13
N TYR A 797 -6.36 -27.45 5.34
CA TYR A 797 -7.29 -26.55 4.68
C TYR A 797 -7.15 -26.67 3.17
N ASN A 798 -8.28 -26.65 2.46
CA ASN A 798 -8.26 -26.34 1.02
C ASN A 798 -7.81 -24.88 0.82
N ASN A 799 -7.59 -24.47 -0.43
CA ASN A 799 -7.13 -23.11 -0.69
C ASN A 799 -8.10 -21.99 -0.27
N ASN A 800 -9.37 -22.31 -0.02
CA ASN A 800 -10.44 -21.42 0.41
C ASN A 800 -10.64 -21.39 1.94
N TYR A 801 -9.66 -21.86 2.72
CA TYR A 801 -9.73 -21.92 4.19
C TYR A 801 -10.86 -22.81 4.74
N LYS A 802 -11.35 -23.76 3.95
CA LYS A 802 -12.25 -24.81 4.43
C LYS A 802 -11.44 -26.00 4.93
N GLU A 803 -11.74 -26.49 6.13
CA GLU A 803 -11.12 -27.69 6.69
C GLU A 803 -11.44 -28.91 5.82
N ILE A 804 -10.43 -29.73 5.53
CA ILE A 804 -10.55 -30.96 4.74
C ILE A 804 -9.91 -32.14 5.45
N ASP A 805 -10.30 -33.35 5.03
CA ASP A 805 -9.66 -34.60 5.45
C ASP A 805 -8.31 -34.78 4.74
N ALA A 806 -7.26 -35.01 5.52
CA ALA A 806 -5.94 -35.35 5.05
C ALA A 806 -5.25 -36.32 6.02
N ASN A 807 -4.55 -37.30 5.46
CA ASN A 807 -3.62 -38.13 6.22
C ASN A 807 -2.28 -37.41 6.34
N VAL A 808 -1.96 -36.93 7.54
CA VAL A 808 -0.76 -36.14 7.83
C VAL A 808 0.24 -36.97 8.62
N ILE A 809 1.48 -37.06 8.13
CA ILE A 809 2.62 -37.58 8.88
C ILE A 809 3.21 -36.43 9.69
N VAL A 810 3.38 -36.64 10.98
CA VAL A 810 3.91 -35.68 11.95
C VAL A 810 5.29 -36.15 12.38
N GLU A 811 6.33 -35.37 12.10
CA GLU A 811 7.71 -35.67 12.52
C GLU A 811 8.29 -34.52 13.34
N ILE A 812 9.08 -34.82 14.36
CA ILE A 812 9.88 -33.81 15.08
C ILE A 812 11.35 -34.21 14.99
N TYR A 813 12.18 -33.24 14.60
CA TYR A 813 13.63 -33.38 14.52
C TYR A 813 14.31 -32.46 15.52
N GLU A 814 15.42 -32.92 16.09
CA GLU A 814 16.34 -32.04 16.83
C GLU A 814 17.05 -31.10 15.84
N VAL A 815 17.29 -29.85 16.23
CA VAL A 815 18.13 -28.90 15.48
C VAL A 815 19.47 -28.78 16.22
N ILE A 816 20.56 -28.99 15.49
CA ILE A 816 21.91 -29.00 16.08
C ILE A 816 22.32 -27.56 16.37
N ASP A 817 22.44 -27.25 17.66
CA ASP A 817 22.94 -25.96 18.14
C ASP A 817 24.47 -25.87 17.93
N PRO A 818 24.97 -24.89 17.14
CA PRO A 818 26.38 -24.77 16.81
C PRO A 818 27.28 -24.44 18.01
N LYS A 819 26.72 -24.07 19.16
CA LYS A 819 27.43 -23.69 20.40
C LYS A 819 28.33 -22.44 20.28
N THR A 820 28.35 -21.80 19.12
CA THR A 820 29.04 -20.54 18.88
C THR A 820 28.10 -19.38 19.11
N LEU A 821 28.50 -18.44 19.97
CA LEU A 821 27.71 -17.25 20.27
C LEU A 821 28.12 -16.10 19.35
N LEU A 822 27.36 -15.93 18.26
CA LEU A 822 27.57 -14.89 17.25
C LEU A 822 26.46 -13.85 17.28
N SER A 823 26.78 -12.66 16.79
CA SER A 823 25.86 -11.55 16.54
C SER A 823 25.64 -11.41 15.04
N LYS A 824 24.42 -10.99 14.67
CA LYS A 824 24.05 -10.75 13.28
C LYS A 824 24.94 -9.67 12.65
N ASN A 825 25.34 -9.85 11.39
CA ASN A 825 26.06 -8.82 10.65
C ASN A 825 25.10 -7.69 10.27
N LEU A 826 25.27 -6.52 10.89
CA LEU A 826 24.38 -5.38 10.67
C LEU A 826 24.46 -4.84 9.25
N PHE A 827 25.59 -5.00 8.56
CA PHE A 827 25.77 -4.52 7.18
C PHE A 827 25.12 -5.44 6.13
N GLY A 828 24.60 -6.61 6.54
CA GLY A 828 24.03 -7.60 5.65
C GLY A 828 25.09 -8.44 4.93
N LYS A 829 24.63 -9.22 3.93
CA LYS A 829 25.49 -10.13 3.16
C LYS A 829 26.32 -9.39 2.13
N THR A 830 27.45 -10.02 1.78
CA THR A 830 28.37 -9.57 0.73
C THR A 830 28.67 -10.73 -0.21
N ASP A 831 28.78 -10.42 -1.49
CA ASP A 831 29.11 -11.36 -2.56
C ASP A 831 30.63 -11.47 -2.79
N ARG A 832 31.38 -10.40 -2.49
CA ARG A 832 32.85 -10.40 -2.49
C ARG A 832 33.39 -10.51 -1.05
N LYS A 833 34.48 -11.27 -0.90
CA LYS A 833 35.05 -11.64 0.41
C LYS A 833 36.56 -11.38 0.42
N PHE A 834 37.01 -10.52 1.33
CA PHE A 834 38.43 -10.29 1.62
C PHE A 834 39.05 -11.36 2.53
N TYR A 835 38.21 -12.13 3.22
CA TYR A 835 38.62 -13.12 4.21
C TYR A 835 37.87 -14.42 3.93
N THR A 836 38.55 -15.55 4.08
CA THR A 836 37.86 -16.82 4.33
C THR A 836 37.13 -16.77 5.67
N GLN A 837 36.22 -17.72 5.90
CA GLN A 837 35.51 -17.81 7.19
C GLN A 837 36.48 -17.96 8.38
N GLU A 838 37.58 -18.71 8.21
CA GLU A 838 38.61 -18.85 9.25
C GLU A 838 39.32 -17.52 9.52
N GLU A 839 39.75 -16.82 8.46
CA GLU A 839 40.41 -15.51 8.57
C GLU A 839 39.52 -14.43 9.17
N TRP A 840 38.21 -14.50 8.91
CA TRP A 840 37.19 -13.63 9.50
C TRP A 840 37.18 -13.77 11.02
N TYR A 841 37.06 -15.00 11.54
CA TYR A 841 37.05 -15.23 12.99
C TYR A 841 38.42 -15.04 13.64
N ASN A 842 39.53 -15.17 12.88
CA ASN A 842 40.86 -14.77 13.32
C ASN A 842 40.98 -13.25 13.60
N GLN A 843 40.05 -12.42 13.11
CA GLN A 843 39.94 -11.01 13.50
C GLN A 843 39.40 -10.82 14.93
N LYS A 844 39.09 -11.90 15.67
CA LYS A 844 38.51 -11.86 17.04
C LYS A 844 37.18 -11.09 17.10
N THR A 845 36.42 -11.20 16.01
CA THR A 845 35.05 -10.71 15.87
C THR A 845 34.06 -11.74 16.38
N ASP A 846 32.94 -11.28 16.93
CA ASP A 846 31.77 -12.09 17.31
C ASP A 846 30.61 -11.87 16.33
N ILE A 847 30.90 -11.35 15.14
CA ILE A 847 29.94 -11.10 14.06
C ILE A 847 29.94 -12.30 13.12
N GLU A 848 28.77 -12.75 12.68
CA GLU A 848 28.64 -13.81 11.68
C GLU A 848 29.36 -13.45 10.36
N TYR A 849 29.88 -14.46 9.67
CA TYR A 849 30.57 -14.30 8.40
C TYR A 849 29.60 -14.29 7.20
N ASP A 850 28.51 -15.06 7.31
CA ASP A 850 27.45 -15.12 6.32
C ASP A 850 26.07 -15.22 6.99
N ASP A 851 25.59 -16.42 7.32
CA ASP A 851 24.22 -16.65 7.82
C ASP A 851 24.18 -17.60 9.04
N GLU A 852 25.28 -17.68 9.79
CA GLU A 852 25.41 -18.61 10.91
C GLU A 852 24.42 -18.31 12.05
N THR A 853 23.89 -17.08 12.17
CA THR A 853 22.85 -16.78 13.16
C THR A 853 21.43 -17.12 12.70
N ASN A 854 21.23 -17.51 11.44
CA ASN A 854 19.92 -17.91 10.93
C ASN A 854 19.58 -19.34 11.36
N ILE A 855 18.73 -19.45 12.37
CA ILE A 855 18.34 -20.72 12.96
C ILE A 855 17.59 -21.62 11.96
N GLU A 856 17.01 -21.08 10.88
CA GLU A 856 16.34 -21.89 9.85
C GLU A 856 17.34 -22.68 8.98
N SER A 857 18.57 -22.18 8.85
CA SER A 857 19.64 -22.82 8.06
C SER A 857 20.45 -23.85 8.86
N TRP A 858 20.23 -23.93 10.18
CA TRP A 858 20.97 -24.85 11.05
C TRP A 858 20.72 -26.32 10.71
N GLU A 859 21.75 -27.14 10.96
CA GLU A 859 21.74 -28.56 10.63
C GLU A 859 20.62 -29.30 11.38
N ILE A 860 19.84 -30.09 10.64
CA ILE A 860 18.80 -30.95 11.20
C ILE A 860 19.45 -32.23 11.71
N GLY A 861 19.29 -32.50 13.01
CA GLY A 861 19.76 -33.70 13.67
C GLY A 861 18.77 -34.87 13.58
N LYS A 862 18.75 -35.70 14.63
CA LYS A 862 17.94 -36.93 14.67
C LYS A 862 16.44 -36.66 14.69
N LYS A 863 15.66 -37.53 14.06
CA LYS A 863 14.21 -37.61 14.27
C LYS A 863 13.93 -38.16 15.67
N VAL A 864 13.20 -37.41 16.48
CA VAL A 864 12.88 -37.76 17.88
C VAL A 864 11.43 -38.20 18.08
N PHE A 865 10.56 -37.90 17.13
CA PHE A 865 9.16 -38.29 17.15
C PHE A 865 8.62 -38.50 15.73
N GLU A 866 7.74 -39.47 15.57
CA GLU A 866 6.99 -39.72 14.34
C GLU A 866 5.61 -40.28 14.70
N SER A 867 4.58 -39.77 14.05
CA SER A 867 3.21 -40.27 14.14
C SER A 867 2.44 -39.93 12.87
N SER A 868 1.20 -40.41 12.77
CA SER A 868 0.27 -40.04 11.71
C SER A 868 -1.08 -39.63 12.29
N LEU A 869 -1.73 -38.66 11.66
CA LEU A 869 -3.03 -38.12 12.05
C LEU A 869 -3.92 -38.03 10.80
N ASN A 870 -5.16 -38.51 10.89
CA ASN A 870 -6.19 -38.21 9.91
C ASN A 870 -7.03 -37.02 10.41
N THR A 871 -6.99 -35.90 9.69
CA THR A 871 -7.67 -34.65 10.13
C THR A 871 -9.19 -34.71 10.02
N GLY A 872 -9.75 -35.62 9.21
CA GLY A 872 -11.19 -35.88 9.12
C GLY A 872 -11.77 -36.60 10.35
N GLU A 873 -10.99 -37.47 10.99
CA GLU A 873 -11.37 -38.14 12.24
C GLU A 873 -11.13 -37.26 13.47
N SER A 874 -9.96 -36.60 13.53
CA SER A 874 -9.59 -35.70 14.62
C SER A 874 -8.50 -34.74 14.16
N THR A 875 -8.67 -33.45 14.44
CA THR A 875 -7.59 -32.47 14.23
C THR A 875 -6.55 -32.49 15.36
N LYS A 876 -6.69 -33.36 16.37
CA LYS A 876 -5.92 -33.34 17.62
C LYS A 876 -5.12 -34.62 17.82
N LEU A 877 -3.84 -34.47 18.13
CA LEU A 877 -2.89 -35.52 18.50
C LEU A 877 -2.33 -35.27 19.90
N SER A 878 -2.62 -36.16 20.85
CA SER A 878 -2.01 -36.13 22.19
C SER A 878 -0.52 -36.49 22.11
N ILE A 879 0.35 -35.54 22.43
CA ILE A 879 1.81 -35.67 22.28
C ILE A 879 2.58 -35.24 23.54
N GLY A 880 1.91 -34.67 24.55
CA GLY A 880 2.54 -34.08 25.73
C GLY A 880 3.51 -35.01 26.46
N LYS A 881 3.16 -36.29 26.63
CA LYS A 881 4.06 -37.29 27.24
C LYS A 881 5.33 -37.55 26.46
N GLU A 882 5.29 -37.42 25.14
CA GLU A 882 6.49 -37.56 24.30
C GLU A 882 7.33 -36.29 24.34
N ILE A 883 6.70 -35.11 24.31
CA ILE A 883 7.39 -33.82 24.50
C ILE A 883 8.11 -33.74 25.85
N GLN A 884 7.48 -34.22 26.94
CA GLN A 884 8.07 -34.24 28.28
C GLN A 884 9.34 -35.09 28.39
N LYS A 885 9.57 -36.05 27.49
CA LYS A 885 10.79 -36.89 27.45
C LYS A 885 11.95 -36.21 26.72
N LEU A 886 11.68 -35.16 25.95
CA LEU A 886 12.68 -34.45 25.17
C LEU A 886 13.50 -33.52 26.08
N ASN A 887 14.79 -33.38 25.77
CA ASN A 887 15.66 -32.44 26.46
C ASN A 887 15.36 -31.01 25.99
N SER A 888 15.61 -30.01 26.85
CA SER A 888 15.61 -28.60 26.42
C SER A 888 16.54 -28.41 25.23
N GLY A 889 16.06 -27.76 24.17
CA GLY A 889 16.71 -27.77 22.87
C GLY A 889 15.90 -27.02 21.80
N LEU A 890 16.46 -26.91 20.60
CA LEU A 890 15.71 -26.49 19.41
C LEU A 890 15.22 -27.72 18.65
N TYR A 891 14.01 -27.63 18.13
CA TYR A 891 13.36 -28.69 17.38
C TYR A 891 12.62 -28.13 16.17
N ARG A 892 12.45 -28.99 15.16
CA ARG A 892 11.70 -28.69 13.94
C ARG A 892 10.58 -29.70 13.78
N LEU A 893 9.35 -29.20 13.84
CA LEU A 893 8.14 -29.93 13.45
C LEU A 893 8.04 -29.94 11.92
N LYS A 894 7.87 -31.12 11.35
CA LYS A 894 7.62 -31.31 9.93
C LYS A 894 6.33 -32.09 9.76
N LEU A 895 5.33 -31.47 9.13
CA LEU A 895 4.08 -32.10 8.74
C LEU A 895 4.14 -32.41 7.25
N LYS A 896 3.78 -33.62 6.86
CA LYS A 896 3.77 -34.06 5.47
C LYS A 896 2.43 -34.66 5.12
N THR A 897 1.90 -34.32 3.96
CA THR A 897 0.75 -35.01 3.38
C THR A 897 0.86 -35.03 1.87
N THR A 898 -0.08 -35.71 1.22
CA THR A 898 -0.22 -35.73 -0.24
C THR A 898 -1.64 -35.27 -0.56
N ASP A 899 -1.78 -34.28 -1.43
CA ASP A 899 -3.10 -33.86 -1.86
C ASP A 899 -3.78 -34.93 -2.73
N LYS A 900 -5.08 -34.77 -3.01
CA LYS A 900 -5.84 -35.73 -3.83
C LYS A 900 -5.29 -35.95 -5.25
N PHE A 901 -4.40 -35.07 -5.71
CA PHE A 901 -3.79 -35.12 -7.03
C PHE A 901 -2.37 -35.73 -7.02
N GLY A 902 -1.89 -36.22 -5.88
CA GLY A 902 -0.56 -36.82 -5.74
C GLY A 902 0.57 -35.83 -5.47
N THR A 903 0.26 -34.54 -5.24
CA THR A 903 1.27 -33.51 -4.95
C THR A 903 1.66 -33.59 -3.48
N LYS A 904 2.97 -33.65 -3.21
CA LYS A 904 3.49 -33.64 -1.83
C LYS A 904 3.38 -32.24 -1.24
N VAL A 905 2.79 -32.14 -0.04
CA VAL A 905 2.67 -30.91 0.73
C VAL A 905 3.45 -31.05 2.02
N GLU A 906 4.27 -30.06 2.35
CA GLU A 906 5.05 -30.01 3.59
C GLU A 906 4.79 -28.69 4.33
N HIS A 907 4.65 -28.77 5.65
CA HIS A 907 4.62 -27.63 6.56
C HIS A 907 5.72 -27.79 7.60
N ILE A 908 6.47 -26.72 7.86
CA ILE A 908 7.61 -26.72 8.77
C ILE A 908 7.40 -25.62 9.81
N ASN A 909 7.46 -26.00 11.08
CA ASN A 909 7.46 -25.09 12.22
C ASN A 909 8.69 -25.38 13.09
N GLN A 910 9.32 -24.34 13.66
CA GLN A 910 10.51 -24.46 14.48
C GLN A 910 10.27 -23.89 15.86
N PHE A 911 10.64 -24.64 16.90
CA PHE A 911 10.38 -24.27 18.29
C PHE A 911 11.55 -24.56 19.23
N ALA A 912 11.70 -23.70 20.25
CA ALA A 912 12.59 -23.91 21.37
C ALA A 912 11.83 -24.58 22.53
N LEU A 913 12.27 -25.77 22.94
CA LEU A 913 11.73 -26.49 24.09
C LEU A 913 12.50 -26.11 25.35
N TYR A 914 11.79 -25.73 26.41
CA TYR A 914 12.38 -25.45 27.72
C TYR A 914 11.59 -26.14 28.84
N SER A 915 12.26 -26.35 29.97
CA SER A 915 11.64 -26.85 31.21
C SER A 915 11.57 -25.72 32.24
N SER A 916 10.41 -25.57 32.87
CA SER A 916 10.15 -24.60 33.95
C SER A 916 11.04 -24.84 35.18
N ASN A 917 11.48 -26.08 35.35
CA ASN A 917 12.29 -26.53 36.48
C ASN A 917 13.80 -26.38 36.24
N SER A 918 14.20 -25.94 35.03
CA SER A 918 15.59 -25.72 34.67
C SER A 918 15.89 -24.25 34.43
N LYS A 919 17.10 -23.84 34.79
CA LYS A 919 17.66 -22.53 34.40
C LYS A 919 18.55 -22.61 33.16
N THR A 920 18.66 -23.76 32.51
CA THR A 920 19.53 -23.92 31.34
C THR A 920 18.93 -23.22 30.13
N MET A 921 19.76 -22.48 29.39
CA MET A 921 19.37 -21.96 28.07
C MET A 921 18.98 -23.12 27.13
N PRO A 922 17.83 -23.05 26.44
CA PRO A 922 17.44 -24.09 25.48
C PRO A 922 18.41 -24.24 24.30
N TYR A 923 19.01 -23.14 23.86
CA TYR A 923 20.01 -23.11 22.79
C TYR A 923 20.92 -21.89 22.95
N THR A 924 22.03 -21.88 22.21
CA THR A 924 22.98 -20.76 22.21
C THR A 924 22.37 -19.55 21.53
N THR A 925 22.11 -18.49 22.30
CA THR A 925 21.58 -17.23 21.78
C THR A 925 22.00 -16.02 22.63
N PRO A 926 22.25 -14.85 22.00
CA PRO A 926 22.59 -13.63 22.71
C PRO A 926 21.53 -13.18 23.72
N ALA A 927 20.25 -13.39 23.42
CA ALA A 927 19.15 -13.06 24.33
C ALA A 927 17.89 -13.87 23.99
N MET A 928 17.16 -14.28 25.02
CA MET A 928 15.86 -14.94 24.91
C MET A 928 14.89 -14.29 25.88
N PHE A 929 13.75 -13.80 25.36
CA PHE A 929 12.70 -13.18 26.16
C PHE A 929 11.35 -13.70 25.71
N PHE A 930 10.56 -14.25 26.64
CA PHE A 930 9.17 -14.64 26.37
C PHE A 930 8.28 -14.58 27.62
N GLN A 931 6.97 -14.70 27.42
CA GLN A 931 5.97 -14.77 28.48
C GLN A 931 5.07 -15.99 28.27
N GLU A 932 4.62 -16.65 29.34
CA GLU A 932 3.77 -17.84 29.22
C GLU A 932 2.35 -17.51 28.75
N LYS A 933 1.78 -16.41 29.27
CA LYS A 933 0.42 -15.96 28.96
C LYS A 933 0.41 -14.47 28.64
N PHE A 934 -0.37 -14.09 27.64
CA PHE A 934 -0.67 -12.69 27.34
C PHE A 934 -1.77 -12.11 28.23
N ARG A 935 -2.72 -12.95 28.65
CA ARG A 935 -3.84 -12.58 29.53
C ARG A 935 -3.68 -13.31 30.86
N VAL A 936 -3.70 -12.56 31.96
CA VAL A 936 -3.51 -13.08 33.32
C VAL A 936 -4.63 -12.55 34.19
N LEU A 937 -5.28 -13.42 34.96
CA LEU A 937 -6.38 -13.02 35.84
C LEU A 937 -5.85 -12.49 37.17
N PRO A 938 -6.56 -11.56 37.84
CA PRO A 938 -6.25 -11.21 39.23
C PRO A 938 -6.21 -12.45 40.14
N GLY A 939 -5.20 -12.51 41.01
CA GLY A 939 -4.90 -13.67 41.86
C GLY A 939 -3.90 -14.66 41.24
N GLU A 940 -3.61 -14.56 39.94
CA GLU A 940 -2.54 -15.32 39.28
C GLU A 940 -1.21 -14.54 39.26
N ASN A 941 -0.13 -15.20 38.86
CA ASN A 941 1.15 -14.56 38.57
C ASN A 941 1.34 -14.42 37.05
N ALA A 942 1.80 -13.25 36.61
CA ALA A 942 2.38 -13.10 35.29
C ALA A 942 3.78 -13.71 35.28
N VAL A 943 3.99 -14.72 34.44
CA VAL A 943 5.26 -15.45 34.33
C VAL A 943 6.00 -15.02 33.07
N LEU A 944 7.16 -14.39 33.28
CA LEU A 944 8.05 -13.87 32.24
C LEU A 944 9.40 -14.56 32.34
N TYR A 945 10.09 -14.70 31.22
CA TYR A 945 11.42 -15.29 31.15
C TYR A 945 12.42 -14.35 30.50
N VAL A 946 13.61 -14.27 31.09
CA VAL A 946 14.78 -13.56 30.58
C VAL A 946 15.97 -14.50 30.58
N GLY A 947 16.61 -14.68 29.44
CA GLY A 947 17.75 -15.58 29.28
C GLY A 947 18.80 -15.04 28.34
N SER A 948 20.04 -15.51 28.50
CA SER A 948 21.13 -15.24 27.58
C SER A 948 22.25 -16.26 27.77
N SER A 949 22.90 -16.66 26.68
CA SER A 949 24.07 -17.54 26.71
C SER A 949 25.38 -16.82 27.09
N PHE A 950 25.38 -15.49 27.17
CA PHE A 950 26.53 -14.75 27.71
C PHE A 950 26.73 -15.02 29.21
N LYS A 951 28.00 -14.99 29.64
CA LYS A 951 28.37 -15.01 31.05
C LYS A 951 28.40 -13.61 31.64
N ASN A 952 28.05 -13.48 32.92
CA ASN A 952 28.07 -12.23 33.68
C ASN A 952 27.30 -11.10 32.97
N VAL A 953 26.01 -11.30 32.72
CA VAL A 953 25.11 -10.27 32.18
C VAL A 953 24.44 -9.55 33.34
N LYS A 954 24.42 -8.22 33.29
CA LYS A 954 23.57 -7.38 34.15
C LYS A 954 22.41 -6.84 33.32
N TYR A 955 21.19 -7.06 33.78
CA TYR A 955 19.99 -6.55 33.13
C TYR A 955 19.14 -5.70 34.08
N LEU A 956 18.50 -4.69 33.52
CA LEU A 956 17.54 -3.83 34.20
C LEU A 956 16.13 -4.38 33.95
N ILE A 957 15.33 -4.50 35.01
CA ILE A 957 13.89 -4.74 34.93
C ILE A 957 13.12 -3.51 35.44
N GLU A 958 12.14 -3.07 34.66
CA GLU A 958 11.22 -1.98 35.02
C GLU A 958 9.79 -2.47 34.94
N ILE A 959 8.98 -2.21 35.98
CA ILE A 959 7.55 -2.53 36.02
C ILE A 959 6.77 -1.23 36.07
N GLU A 960 5.87 -1.04 35.11
CA GLU A 960 5.01 0.13 35.00
C GLU A 960 3.54 -0.27 35.14
N ARG A 961 2.80 0.40 36.02
CA ARG A 961 1.36 0.24 36.23
C ARG A 961 0.68 1.60 36.11
N ASN A 962 -0.46 1.68 35.41
CA ASN A 962 -1.25 2.91 35.29
C ASN A 962 -0.43 4.15 34.89
N GLY A 963 0.48 4.01 33.92
CA GLY A 963 1.31 5.13 33.46
C GLY A 963 2.44 5.54 34.42
N LYS A 964 2.74 4.75 35.46
CA LYS A 964 3.75 5.07 36.47
C LYS A 964 4.76 3.93 36.62
N LEU A 965 6.04 4.29 36.74
CA LEU A 965 7.10 3.35 37.11
C LEU A 965 6.95 2.96 38.58
N ILE A 966 6.64 1.69 38.83
CA ILE A 966 6.43 1.14 40.19
C ILE A 966 7.72 0.50 40.71
N LYS A 967 8.48 -0.15 39.84
CA LYS A 967 9.70 -0.86 40.22
C LYS A 967 10.78 -0.69 39.16
N ARG A 968 12.03 -0.50 39.61
CA ARG A 968 13.25 -0.51 38.81
C ARG A 968 14.35 -1.25 39.57
N GLU A 969 14.92 -2.29 38.99
CA GLU A 969 15.92 -3.13 39.67
C GLU A 969 16.95 -3.68 38.68
N TRP A 970 18.23 -3.69 39.09
CA TRP A 970 19.28 -4.40 38.37
C TRP A 970 19.40 -5.83 38.89
N LYS A 971 19.39 -6.79 37.96
CA LYS A 971 19.60 -8.21 38.22
C LYS A 971 20.73 -8.75 37.35
N SER A 972 21.15 -9.97 37.64
CA SER A 972 22.24 -10.62 36.91
C SER A 972 21.85 -12.02 36.47
N LEU A 973 22.39 -12.46 35.34
CA LEU A 973 22.32 -13.85 34.87
C LEU A 973 23.66 -14.26 34.25
N SER A 974 23.95 -15.55 34.18
CA SER A 974 25.16 -16.06 33.55
C SER A 974 24.94 -17.40 32.85
N ASN A 975 24.80 -17.38 31.53
CA ASN A 975 24.48 -18.53 30.69
C ASN A 975 23.28 -19.32 31.22
N GLU A 976 22.17 -18.62 31.47
CA GLU A 976 20.98 -19.19 32.08
C GLU A 976 19.71 -18.47 31.61
N LEU A 977 18.58 -19.15 31.80
CA LEU A 977 17.21 -18.69 31.61
C LEU A 977 16.57 -18.50 32.99
N GLN A 978 16.16 -17.28 33.32
CA GLN A 978 15.57 -16.92 34.61
C GLN A 978 14.05 -16.70 34.48
N LYS A 979 13.29 -17.32 35.38
CA LYS A 979 11.85 -17.11 35.57
C LYS A 979 11.61 -15.88 36.46
N ILE A 980 10.71 -14.99 36.04
CA ILE A 980 10.26 -13.80 36.75
C ILE A 980 8.75 -13.92 36.96
N GLU A 981 8.33 -13.93 38.23
CA GLU A 981 6.91 -14.01 38.60
C GLU A 981 6.46 -12.67 39.20
N ILE A 982 5.37 -12.13 38.67
CA ILE A 982 4.80 -10.86 39.10
C ILE A 982 3.35 -11.10 39.51
N PRO A 983 2.97 -10.89 40.79
CA PRO A 983 1.60 -11.08 41.23
C PRO A 983 0.67 -10.05 40.59
N VAL A 984 -0.47 -10.54 40.10
CA VAL A 984 -1.52 -9.75 39.46
C VAL A 984 -2.67 -9.53 40.44
N SER A 985 -3.05 -8.27 40.62
CA SER A 985 -4.11 -7.85 41.53
C SER A 985 -5.27 -7.20 40.77
N GLU A 986 -6.37 -6.91 41.46
CA GLU A 986 -7.53 -6.21 40.88
C GLU A 986 -7.17 -4.81 40.36
N GLU A 987 -6.18 -4.15 40.96
CA GLU A 987 -5.71 -2.82 40.54
C GLU A 987 -4.94 -2.83 39.19
N ASP A 988 -4.57 -4.03 38.72
CA ASP A 988 -3.79 -4.22 37.49
C ASP A 988 -4.67 -4.40 36.24
N ARG A 989 -6.01 -4.40 36.39
CA ARG A 989 -6.97 -4.53 35.28
C ARG A 989 -6.75 -3.50 34.17
N GLY A 990 -7.03 -3.91 32.94
CA GLY A 990 -6.58 -3.26 31.70
C GLY A 990 -5.27 -3.89 31.26
N SER A 991 -4.15 -3.38 31.77
CA SER A 991 -2.82 -3.95 31.51
C SER A 991 -1.73 -3.26 32.33
N PHE A 992 -0.61 -3.94 32.50
CA PHE A 992 0.64 -3.35 32.97
C PHE A 992 1.83 -3.81 32.12
N LYS A 993 2.97 -3.14 32.28
CA LYS A 993 4.16 -3.38 31.46
C LYS A 993 5.37 -3.79 32.26
N VAL A 994 6.20 -4.60 31.61
CA VAL A 994 7.49 -5.02 32.12
C VAL A 994 8.54 -4.87 31.03
N ASN A 995 9.53 -4.02 31.27
CA ASN A 995 10.64 -3.79 30.36
C ASN A 995 11.89 -4.50 30.90
N PHE A 996 12.58 -5.20 30.01
CA PHE A 996 13.91 -5.77 30.24
C PHE A 996 14.90 -5.09 29.30
N ILE A 997 16.09 -4.77 29.81
CA ILE A 997 17.20 -4.32 28.97
C ILE A 997 18.55 -4.72 29.54
N PHE A 998 19.47 -5.14 28.67
CA PHE A 998 20.88 -5.24 29.00
C PHE A 998 21.77 -4.90 27.82
N ILE A 999 23.03 -4.64 28.13
CA ILE A 999 24.09 -4.36 27.16
C ILE A 999 25.18 -5.41 27.35
N LYS A 1000 25.69 -5.97 26.25
CA LYS A 1000 26.81 -6.92 26.28
C LYS A 1000 27.51 -6.94 24.94
N ASN A 1001 28.84 -6.94 24.93
CA ASN A 1001 29.67 -6.98 23.71
C ASN A 1001 29.17 -6.02 22.61
N ALA A 1002 28.94 -4.75 22.96
CA ALA A 1002 28.40 -3.73 22.06
C ALA A 1002 26.98 -4.00 21.52
N GLY A 1003 26.30 -5.07 21.94
CA GLY A 1003 24.89 -5.34 21.68
C GLY A 1003 23.95 -4.71 22.72
N ILE A 1004 22.77 -4.25 22.28
CA ILE A 1004 21.66 -3.85 23.15
C ILE A 1004 20.54 -4.87 22.97
N TYR A 1005 20.14 -5.51 24.07
CA TYR A 1005 19.09 -6.52 24.08
C TYR A 1005 17.97 -6.04 25.00
N ASN A 1006 16.77 -5.85 24.44
CA ASN A 1006 15.64 -5.40 25.21
C ASN A 1006 14.35 -6.12 24.80
N LYS A 1007 13.39 -6.17 25.73
CA LYS A 1007 12.04 -6.65 25.48
C LYS A 1007 11.07 -5.92 26.38
N GLN A 1008 9.98 -5.45 25.79
CA GLN A 1008 8.81 -4.99 26.52
C GLN A 1008 7.72 -6.06 26.46
N PHE A 1009 7.21 -6.44 27.62
CA PHE A 1009 6.03 -7.27 27.77
C PHE A 1009 4.84 -6.41 28.18
N THR A 1010 3.69 -6.68 27.56
CA THR A 1010 2.40 -6.18 28.02
C THR A 1010 1.63 -7.35 28.60
N VAL A 1011 1.29 -7.26 29.88
CA VAL A 1011 0.45 -8.22 30.57
C VAL A 1011 -0.96 -7.66 30.57
N TYR A 1012 -1.86 -8.29 29.82
CA TYR A 1012 -3.28 -7.90 29.78
C TYR A 1012 -4.02 -8.53 30.94
N VAL A 1013 -4.75 -7.71 31.67
CA VAL A 1013 -5.54 -8.15 32.82
C VAL A 1013 -6.99 -7.82 32.50
N PRO A 1014 -7.79 -8.79 32.02
CA PRO A 1014 -9.10 -8.50 31.41
C PRO A 1014 -10.09 -7.92 32.42
N TRP A 1015 -11.05 -7.11 31.97
CA TRP A 1015 -12.17 -6.58 32.77
C TRP A 1015 -13.34 -7.58 32.90
N ASN A 1016 -13.04 -8.87 33.10
CA ASN A 1016 -14.08 -9.92 33.13
C ASN A 1016 -15.09 -9.79 34.29
N ASN A 1017 -14.74 -9.07 35.36
CA ASN A 1017 -15.67 -8.69 36.43
C ASN A 1017 -16.74 -7.69 35.99
N LYS A 1018 -16.60 -7.13 34.77
CA LYS A 1018 -17.51 -6.20 34.11
C LYS A 1018 -18.20 -6.83 32.91
N ASN A 1019 -18.23 -8.15 32.81
CA ASN A 1019 -18.98 -8.84 31.76
C ASN A 1019 -20.38 -9.21 32.23
N LEU A 1020 -21.36 -9.03 31.34
CA LEU A 1020 -22.70 -9.59 31.43
C LEU A 1020 -22.87 -10.67 30.36
N HIS A 1021 -23.54 -11.76 30.72
CA HIS A 1021 -23.92 -12.83 29.81
C HIS A 1021 -25.42 -12.78 29.55
N LEU A 1022 -25.79 -12.61 28.29
CA LEU A 1022 -27.19 -12.58 27.83
C LEU A 1022 -27.58 -13.93 27.25
N LYS A 1023 -28.70 -14.47 27.71
CA LYS A 1023 -29.30 -15.72 27.19
C LYS A 1023 -30.74 -15.46 26.75
N LEU A 1024 -31.11 -15.97 25.58
CA LEU A 1024 -32.50 -16.04 25.11
C LEU A 1024 -33.19 -17.24 25.80
N GLU A 1025 -34.18 -17.00 26.65
CA GLU A 1025 -34.97 -18.07 27.31
C GLU A 1025 -36.19 -18.48 26.48
N THR A 1026 -36.91 -17.50 25.92
CA THR A 1026 -37.96 -17.75 24.94
C THR A 1026 -37.63 -16.99 23.66
N PHE A 1027 -37.52 -17.70 22.55
CA PHE A 1027 -37.19 -17.14 21.24
C PHE A 1027 -37.79 -17.99 20.13
N ARG A 1028 -38.27 -17.32 19.07
CA ARG A 1028 -38.72 -17.96 17.84
C ARG A 1028 -37.97 -17.37 16.66
N ASN A 1029 -37.40 -18.23 15.84
CA ASN A 1029 -36.70 -17.84 14.61
C ASN A 1029 -37.64 -17.62 13.41
N LYS A 1030 -38.94 -17.90 13.56
CA LYS A 1030 -40.01 -17.64 12.59
C LYS A 1030 -41.24 -17.10 13.33
N ILE A 1031 -41.82 -16.02 12.83
CA ILE A 1031 -43.00 -15.34 13.40
C ILE A 1031 -44.00 -15.05 12.28
N GLU A 1032 -45.29 -15.01 12.63
CA GLU A 1032 -46.35 -14.68 11.68
C GLU A 1032 -46.52 -13.15 11.58
N PRO A 1033 -46.68 -12.57 10.38
CA PRO A 1033 -46.89 -11.12 10.23
C PRO A 1033 -48.12 -10.65 11.02
N GLY A 1034 -47.96 -9.60 11.84
CA GLY A 1034 -49.04 -9.09 12.69
C GLY A 1034 -49.28 -9.85 13.99
N SER A 1035 -48.57 -10.95 14.27
CA SER A 1035 -48.70 -11.71 15.53
C SER A 1035 -48.22 -10.91 16.73
N ASN A 1036 -48.75 -11.24 17.92
CA ASN A 1036 -48.19 -10.76 19.18
C ASN A 1036 -47.10 -11.74 19.64
N GLU A 1037 -45.91 -11.21 19.93
CA GLU A 1037 -44.75 -11.97 20.36
C GLU A 1037 -44.32 -11.55 21.77
N GLU A 1038 -43.89 -12.54 22.57
CA GLU A 1038 -43.26 -12.34 23.89
C GLU A 1038 -41.96 -13.15 23.93
N TRP A 1039 -40.83 -12.45 23.97
CA TRP A 1039 -39.50 -13.04 24.09
C TRP A 1039 -38.86 -12.67 25.43
N LYS A 1040 -38.21 -13.63 26.08
CA LYS A 1040 -37.57 -13.45 27.38
C LYS A 1040 -36.06 -13.53 27.26
N LEU A 1041 -35.40 -12.52 27.82
CA LEU A 1041 -33.95 -12.47 27.97
C LEU A 1041 -33.60 -12.69 29.44
N LYS A 1042 -32.52 -13.43 29.69
CA LYS A 1042 -31.91 -13.58 31.01
C LYS A 1042 -30.49 -13.06 31.00
N LEU A 1043 -30.20 -12.17 31.94
CA LEU A 1043 -28.89 -11.60 32.14
C LEU A 1043 -28.30 -12.08 33.46
N VAL A 1044 -27.09 -12.61 33.38
CA VAL A 1044 -26.28 -12.97 34.55
C VAL A 1044 -24.94 -12.28 34.47
N ASP A 1045 -24.34 -11.99 35.62
CA ASP A 1045 -22.96 -11.54 35.67
C ASP A 1045 -21.98 -12.70 35.47
N ASN A 1046 -20.69 -12.40 35.49
CA ASN A 1046 -19.64 -13.40 35.28
C ASN A 1046 -19.58 -14.49 36.38
N ASP A 1047 -20.19 -14.26 37.55
CA ASP A 1047 -20.30 -15.25 38.62
C ASP A 1047 -21.58 -16.10 38.51
N GLY A 1048 -22.41 -15.83 37.48
CA GLY A 1048 -23.67 -16.52 37.23
C GLY A 1048 -24.85 -15.97 38.04
N ASN A 1049 -24.67 -14.86 38.76
CA ASN A 1049 -25.75 -14.24 39.53
C ASN A 1049 -26.67 -13.42 38.62
N PRO A 1050 -28.00 -13.41 38.88
CA PRO A 1050 -28.93 -12.50 38.24
C PRO A 1050 -28.45 -11.04 38.22
N ALA A 1051 -28.41 -10.41 37.05
CA ALA A 1051 -27.98 -9.02 36.90
C ALA A 1051 -29.19 -8.08 36.83
N TYR A 1052 -29.25 -7.10 37.75
CA TYR A 1052 -30.19 -5.97 37.67
C TYR A 1052 -29.63 -4.91 36.71
N ALA A 1053 -30.13 -4.87 35.48
CA ALA A 1053 -29.57 -4.14 34.37
C ALA A 1053 -30.66 -3.44 33.55
N GLU A 1054 -30.25 -2.36 32.87
CA GLU A 1054 -31.06 -1.75 31.83
C GLU A 1054 -30.68 -2.35 30.47
N VAL A 1055 -31.68 -2.83 29.73
CA VAL A 1055 -31.54 -3.46 28.43
C VAL A 1055 -32.11 -2.50 27.36
N LEU A 1056 -31.26 -2.19 26.38
CA LEU A 1056 -31.63 -1.68 25.07
C LEU A 1056 -31.92 -2.88 24.17
N ALA A 1057 -33.14 -3.01 23.67
CA ALA A 1057 -33.51 -4.01 22.67
C ALA A 1057 -34.12 -3.34 21.44
N GLY A 1058 -33.75 -3.80 20.26
CA GLY A 1058 -34.31 -3.28 19.02
C GLY A 1058 -34.36 -4.34 17.93
N MET A 1059 -35.33 -4.19 17.03
CA MET A 1059 -35.50 -5.10 15.91
C MET A 1059 -35.87 -4.31 14.65
N TYR A 1060 -35.08 -4.47 13.60
CA TYR A 1060 -35.26 -3.76 12.33
C TYR A 1060 -35.13 -4.71 11.12
N ASP A 1061 -35.61 -4.23 9.97
CA ASP A 1061 -35.63 -4.97 8.71
C ASP A 1061 -34.20 -5.20 8.18
N ALA A 1062 -33.80 -6.46 8.05
CA ALA A 1062 -32.44 -6.83 7.63
C ALA A 1062 -32.12 -6.43 6.19
N SER A 1063 -33.13 -6.10 5.37
CA SER A 1063 -32.91 -5.60 4.01
C SER A 1063 -32.16 -4.27 3.98
N LEU A 1064 -32.15 -3.52 5.08
CA LEU A 1064 -31.49 -2.22 5.18
C LEU A 1064 -29.96 -2.34 5.26
N ASP A 1065 -29.42 -3.50 5.64
CA ASP A 1065 -27.98 -3.71 5.79
C ASP A 1065 -27.22 -3.63 4.47
N VAL A 1066 -27.92 -3.86 3.34
CA VAL A 1066 -27.38 -3.68 1.99
C VAL A 1066 -26.95 -2.23 1.75
N PHE A 1067 -27.62 -1.28 2.38
CA PHE A 1067 -27.29 0.15 2.28
C PHE A 1067 -26.42 0.63 3.46
N ALA A 1068 -26.81 0.26 4.68
CA ALA A 1068 -26.09 0.63 5.89
C ALA A 1068 -26.37 -0.35 7.04
N ALA A 1069 -25.38 -1.18 7.38
CA ALA A 1069 -25.48 -2.12 8.49
C ALA A 1069 -25.49 -1.40 9.86
N ASN A 1070 -26.40 -1.80 10.74
CA ASN A 1070 -26.45 -1.27 12.11
C ASN A 1070 -25.71 -2.18 13.10
N ASN A 1071 -24.84 -1.58 13.92
CA ASN A 1071 -24.12 -2.30 14.97
C ASN A 1071 -24.05 -1.48 16.27
N TRP A 1072 -24.25 -2.13 17.40
CA TRP A 1072 -24.15 -1.55 18.74
C TRP A 1072 -22.94 -2.11 19.46
N SER A 1073 -22.01 -1.25 19.85
CA SER A 1073 -20.86 -1.63 20.65
C SER A 1073 -20.68 -0.67 21.82
N LEU A 1074 -20.33 -1.24 22.98
CA LEU A 1074 -20.10 -0.50 24.21
C LEU A 1074 -18.78 -0.97 24.82
N SER A 1075 -17.72 -0.22 24.57
CA SER A 1075 -16.42 -0.41 25.21
C SER A 1075 -16.17 0.75 26.16
N LEU A 1076 -16.26 0.45 27.47
CA LEU A 1076 -16.22 1.44 28.55
C LEU A 1076 -14.86 1.46 29.26
N TYR A 1077 -14.27 0.29 29.46
CA TYR A 1077 -13.04 0.15 30.24
C TYR A 1077 -11.82 0.13 29.32
N PRO A 1078 -10.77 0.89 29.66
CA PRO A 1078 -9.58 0.96 28.83
C PRO A 1078 -8.69 -0.28 28.99
N ASP A 1079 -7.99 -0.61 27.92
CA ASP A 1079 -6.67 -1.24 28.02
C ASP A 1079 -5.61 -0.12 28.07
N PHE A 1080 -4.62 -0.24 28.93
CA PHE A 1080 -3.55 0.76 29.00
C PHE A 1080 -2.52 0.48 27.92
N PHE A 1081 -2.58 1.23 26.82
CA PHE A 1081 -1.59 1.17 25.74
C PHE A 1081 -0.45 2.14 25.99
N PHE A 1082 0.80 1.67 25.97
CA PHE A 1082 1.98 2.52 26.14
C PHE A 1082 2.86 2.43 24.90
N HIS A 1083 3.21 3.55 24.28
CA HIS A 1083 3.89 3.58 22.98
C HIS A 1083 5.40 3.82 23.11
N LYS A 1084 6.04 3.31 24.17
CA LYS A 1084 7.40 3.70 24.55
C LYS A 1084 8.30 2.47 24.70
N TYR A 1085 9.40 2.45 23.95
CA TYR A 1085 10.40 1.37 23.90
C TYR A 1085 11.81 1.94 24.10
N TRP A 1086 12.71 1.12 24.65
CA TRP A 1086 14.14 1.40 24.64
C TRP A 1086 14.69 1.31 23.21
N THR A 1087 15.37 2.37 22.77
CA THR A 1087 15.92 2.44 21.41
C THR A 1087 17.22 1.63 21.30
N THR A 1088 17.49 1.06 20.12
CA THR A 1088 18.77 0.39 19.81
C THR A 1088 19.82 1.38 19.31
N SER A 1089 19.84 2.61 19.85
CA SER A 1089 20.57 3.76 19.27
C SER A 1089 22.08 3.56 19.08
N PHE A 1090 22.70 2.63 19.81
CA PHE A 1090 24.12 2.30 19.71
C PHE A 1090 24.51 1.45 18.48
N LEU A 1091 23.56 0.72 17.88
CA LEU A 1091 23.80 -0.24 16.77
C LEU A 1091 23.64 0.38 15.37
N LYS A 1092 23.84 1.69 15.24
CA LYS A 1092 23.55 2.40 13.99
C LYS A 1092 24.68 2.29 12.97
N ILE A 1093 24.28 2.10 11.71
CA ILE A 1093 25.15 2.13 10.54
C ILE A 1093 25.07 3.50 9.89
N LYS A 1094 26.22 4.10 9.62
CA LYS A 1094 26.35 5.31 8.84
C LYS A 1094 26.79 4.99 7.43
N THR A 1095 26.00 5.46 6.47
CA THR A 1095 26.37 5.47 5.05
C THR A 1095 27.21 6.70 4.76
N GLY A 1096 28.36 6.50 4.12
CA GLY A 1096 29.26 7.58 3.74
C GLY A 1096 28.61 8.56 2.77
N LYS A 1097 28.83 9.85 3.01
CA LYS A 1097 28.38 10.93 2.13
C LYS A 1097 29.35 11.01 0.95
N SER A 1098 28.80 10.95 -0.28
CA SER A 1098 29.58 11.18 -1.50
C SER A 1098 30.11 12.61 -1.51
N ILE A 1099 31.40 12.75 -1.79
CA ILE A 1099 32.13 14.04 -1.79
C ILE A 1099 32.09 14.66 -3.19
N PHE A 1100 32.35 13.85 -4.21
CA PHE A 1100 32.29 14.24 -5.62
C PHE A 1100 31.22 13.41 -6.32
N ARG A 1101 30.29 14.09 -7.00
CA ARG A 1101 29.45 13.45 -8.02
C ARG A 1101 30.23 13.50 -9.32
N PHE A 1102 30.59 12.33 -9.85
CA PHE A 1102 31.12 12.23 -11.19
C PHE A 1102 30.19 12.97 -12.14
N SER A 1103 30.66 14.03 -12.82
CA SER A 1103 29.86 14.67 -13.85
C SER A 1103 29.85 13.70 -15.03
N GLN A 1104 28.79 12.92 -15.17
CA GLN A 1104 28.60 12.14 -16.38
C GLN A 1104 28.64 13.12 -17.56
N LYS A 1105 29.56 12.89 -18.50
CA LYS A 1105 29.62 13.64 -19.75
C LYS A 1105 28.40 13.23 -20.56
N TYR A 1106 27.30 13.97 -20.41
CA TYR A 1106 26.12 13.76 -21.23
C TYR A 1106 26.41 14.20 -22.65
N PHE A 1107 26.32 13.24 -23.57
CA PHE A 1107 26.34 13.53 -24.99
C PHE A 1107 24.96 14.04 -25.39
N THR A 1108 24.92 15.17 -26.09
CA THR A 1108 23.66 15.76 -26.54
C THR A 1108 22.97 14.79 -27.47
N GLU A 1109 21.83 14.26 -27.05
CA GLU A 1109 20.92 13.52 -27.92
C GLU A 1109 20.15 14.54 -28.75
N LYS A 1110 20.24 14.46 -30.09
CA LYS A 1110 19.30 15.19 -30.93
C LYS A 1110 17.98 14.43 -30.88
N ALA A 1111 16.96 15.05 -30.29
CA ALA A 1111 15.62 14.49 -30.31
C ALA A 1111 15.16 14.30 -31.77
N HIS A 1112 14.51 13.17 -32.06
CA HIS A 1112 13.87 12.95 -33.36
C HIS A 1112 12.45 13.51 -33.29
N TYR A 1113 12.33 14.84 -33.12
CA TYR A 1113 11.04 15.48 -33.04
C TYR A 1113 10.44 15.63 -34.45
N MET A 1114 9.22 15.12 -34.64
CA MET A 1114 8.35 15.47 -35.77
C MET A 1114 6.92 15.40 -35.30
N ASN A 1115 6.23 16.54 -35.32
CA ASN A 1115 4.85 16.66 -34.87
C ASN A 1115 4.05 17.56 -35.80
N LEU A 1116 2.74 17.30 -35.84
CA LEU A 1116 1.78 18.21 -36.42
C LEU A 1116 1.74 19.51 -35.59
N ARG A 1117 1.93 20.66 -36.24
CA ARG A 1117 1.80 21.99 -35.62
C ARG A 1117 0.32 22.24 -35.35
N THR A 1118 -0.04 22.29 -34.08
CA THR A 1118 -1.42 22.52 -33.65
C THR A 1118 -1.70 24.00 -33.38
N PHE A 1119 -0.70 24.88 -33.47
CA PHE A 1119 -0.82 26.33 -33.28
C PHE A 1119 -1.54 26.75 -31.98
N GLY A 1120 -1.49 25.91 -30.95
CA GLY A 1120 -2.16 26.13 -29.67
C GLY A 1120 -3.60 25.61 -29.57
N ALA A 1121 -4.13 24.94 -30.62
CA ALA A 1121 -5.48 24.38 -30.64
C ALA A 1121 -5.72 23.27 -29.60
N LEU A 1122 -4.68 22.48 -29.27
CA LEU A 1122 -4.80 21.34 -28.36
C LEU A 1122 -4.37 21.62 -26.91
N ASN A 1123 -3.97 22.85 -26.57
CA ASN A 1123 -3.36 23.13 -25.25
C ASN A 1123 -3.79 24.46 -24.59
N PRO A 1124 -5.11 24.76 -24.50
CA PRO A 1124 -5.59 26.07 -24.04
C PRO A 1124 -5.26 26.37 -22.56
N ASN A 1125 -5.23 25.36 -21.69
CA ASN A 1125 -5.02 25.55 -20.24
C ASN A 1125 -3.55 25.64 -19.79
N SER A 1126 -2.59 25.31 -20.68
CA SER A 1126 -1.16 25.38 -20.34
C SER A 1126 -0.71 26.83 -20.06
N TYR A 1127 -1.35 27.83 -20.65
CA TYR A 1127 -1.00 29.24 -20.43
C TYR A 1127 -1.39 29.74 -19.03
N SER A 1128 -2.47 29.21 -18.44
CA SER A 1128 -2.92 29.55 -17.08
C SER A 1128 -1.89 29.10 -16.02
N TYR A 1129 -1.33 27.90 -16.17
CA TYR A 1129 -0.42 27.30 -15.19
C TYR A 1129 0.99 27.93 -15.18
N PHE A 1130 1.43 28.56 -16.28
CA PHE A 1130 2.74 29.23 -16.37
C PHE A 1130 2.70 30.71 -15.99
N VAL A 1131 1.55 31.38 -16.10
CA VAL A 1131 1.38 32.77 -15.64
C VAL A 1131 1.35 32.86 -14.11
N GLU A 1132 0.88 31.82 -13.42
CA GLU A 1132 0.89 31.74 -11.95
C GLU A 1132 2.29 31.52 -11.33
N ARG A 1133 3.29 31.12 -12.14
CA ARG A 1133 4.68 30.94 -11.69
C ARG A 1133 5.70 31.69 -12.54
N GLY A 1134 5.49 32.99 -12.77
CA GLY A 1134 6.54 34.01 -12.79
C GLY A 1134 7.85 33.79 -13.57
N GLN A 1135 7.88 32.98 -14.63
CA GLN A 1135 9.09 32.78 -15.45
C GLN A 1135 8.73 32.80 -16.93
N TYR A 1136 8.77 34.01 -17.50
CA TYR A 1136 9.07 34.42 -18.89
C TYR A 1136 8.33 35.75 -19.19
N LYS A 1137 8.79 36.83 -18.55
CA LYS A 1137 8.44 38.21 -18.92
C LYS A 1137 9.63 38.86 -19.63
N ALA A 1138 9.75 38.58 -20.93
CA ALA A 1138 10.49 39.34 -21.93
C ALA A 1138 10.23 38.58 -23.25
N GLU A 1139 9.25 38.96 -24.07
CA GLU A 1139 9.55 39.84 -25.22
C GLU A 1139 8.32 40.44 -25.92
N ILE A 1140 7.09 40.31 -25.38
CA ILE A 1140 5.86 40.74 -26.11
C ILE A 1140 5.09 41.83 -25.34
N LEU A 1141 5.79 42.87 -24.88
CA LEU A 1141 5.17 44.02 -24.20
C LEU A 1141 5.47 45.36 -24.89
N LEU A 1142 5.91 45.34 -26.16
CA LEU A 1142 6.31 46.54 -26.90
C LEU A 1142 5.31 47.04 -27.94
N GLU A 1143 4.15 46.42 -28.10
CA GLU A 1143 3.11 46.92 -29.02
C GLU A 1143 1.72 46.86 -28.39
N ALA A 1144 1.45 47.76 -27.43
CA ALA A 1144 0.12 48.30 -27.15
C ALA A 1144 0.21 49.35 -26.03
N GLU A 1145 0.62 50.57 -26.38
CA GLU A 1145 0.22 51.77 -25.63
C GLU A 1145 -0.61 52.64 -26.56
N GLU A 1146 -1.89 52.89 -26.19
CA GLU A 1146 -2.54 54.21 -26.19
C GLU A 1146 -3.99 54.10 -25.66
N ALA A 1147 -4.14 54.34 -24.34
CA ALA A 1147 -5.18 55.10 -23.59
C ALA A 1147 -6.71 54.85 -23.76
N PRO A 1148 -7.59 55.27 -22.80
CA PRO A 1148 -7.38 55.60 -21.39
C PRO A 1148 -8.39 54.95 -20.40
N ASP A 1149 -8.04 55.16 -19.13
CA ASP A 1149 -8.67 54.85 -17.84
C ASP A 1149 -10.06 55.48 -17.60
N MET A 1150 -10.91 54.83 -16.76
CA MET A 1150 -11.68 55.42 -15.62
C MET A 1150 -12.87 54.56 -15.12
N THR A 1151 -12.64 53.98 -13.93
CA THR A 1151 -13.42 54.02 -12.66
C THR A 1151 -14.84 53.43 -12.45
N ASP A 1152 -14.88 52.64 -11.35
CA ASP A 1152 -15.90 52.46 -10.28
C ASP A 1152 -17.32 51.93 -10.56
N SER A 1153 -17.64 50.76 -9.99
CA SER A 1153 -18.67 50.61 -8.94
C SER A 1153 -18.79 49.17 -8.38
N GLU A 1154 -19.18 49.10 -7.10
CA GLU A 1154 -19.29 47.95 -6.18
C GLU A 1154 -20.22 46.80 -6.63
N PRO A 1155 -20.09 45.58 -6.06
CA PRO A 1155 -21.10 44.53 -6.20
C PRO A 1155 -22.19 44.68 -5.12
N THR A 1156 -23.42 44.97 -5.57
CA THR A 1156 -24.64 44.80 -4.78
C THR A 1156 -25.16 43.37 -4.91
N GLY A 1157 -25.73 42.84 -3.84
CA GLY A 1157 -26.23 41.47 -3.76
C GLY A 1157 -27.71 41.29 -4.12
N ALA A 1158 -28.03 40.00 -4.28
CA ALA A 1158 -29.32 39.30 -4.12
C ALA A 1158 -30.32 39.20 -5.31
N ALA A 1159 -30.50 37.93 -5.72
CA ALA A 1159 -31.74 37.20 -6.00
C ALA A 1159 -32.70 37.66 -7.14
N GLY A 1160 -33.00 36.71 -8.05
CA GLY A 1160 -34.33 36.61 -8.66
C GLY A 1160 -34.40 36.04 -10.08
N MET A 1161 -35.24 34.99 -10.22
CA MET A 1161 -35.99 34.55 -11.40
C MET A 1161 -35.31 33.68 -12.48
N LEU A 1162 -35.59 32.38 -12.38
CA LEU A 1162 -35.80 31.51 -13.54
C LEU A 1162 -37.30 31.45 -13.82
N THR A 1163 -37.66 31.74 -15.08
CA THR A 1163 -39.01 31.78 -15.61
C THR A 1163 -39.45 30.43 -16.19
N ASP A 1164 -40.73 30.15 -15.98
CA ASP A 1164 -41.59 29.13 -16.58
C ASP A 1164 -41.35 28.81 -18.07
N ARG A 1165 -41.45 27.51 -18.40
CA ARG A 1165 -42.25 27.04 -19.55
C ARG A 1165 -43.01 25.75 -19.18
N LYS A 1166 -44.33 25.91 -19.06
CA LYS A 1166 -45.34 24.84 -19.00
C LYS A 1166 -45.44 24.10 -20.33
N SER A 1167 -45.70 22.80 -20.28
CA SER A 1167 -46.60 22.14 -21.23
C SER A 1167 -47.61 21.28 -20.47
N SER A 1168 -48.85 21.42 -20.92
CA SER A 1168 -50.10 20.95 -20.33
C SER A 1168 -50.51 19.60 -20.89
N THR A 1169 -51.19 18.76 -20.09
CA THR A 1169 -52.41 18.10 -20.59
C THR A 1169 -53.43 17.93 -19.47
N SER A 1170 -54.65 18.32 -19.80
CA SER A 1170 -55.83 18.49 -18.98
C SER A 1170 -56.60 17.19 -18.70
N VAL A 1171 -57.21 17.17 -17.52
CA VAL A 1171 -58.21 16.21 -17.03
C VAL A 1171 -59.54 16.43 -17.75
N MET A 1172 -60.26 15.34 -18.04
CA MET A 1172 -61.70 15.33 -18.28
C MET A 1172 -62.35 14.28 -17.38
N SER A 1173 -63.40 14.68 -16.65
CA SER A 1173 -64.19 13.87 -15.73
C SER A 1173 -65.61 13.66 -16.28
N LEU A 1174 -66.23 12.49 -16.04
CA LEU A 1174 -67.48 12.28 -15.26
C LEU A 1174 -68.18 10.95 -15.62
N HIS A 1175 -68.50 10.16 -14.57
CA HIS A 1175 -69.75 9.41 -14.21
C HIS A 1175 -70.61 8.77 -15.32
N ASP A 1176 -71.35 7.67 -15.16
CA ASP A 1176 -71.59 6.61 -14.15
C ASP A 1176 -72.50 5.59 -14.90
N GLU A 1177 -72.40 4.27 -14.67
CA GLU A 1177 -73.59 3.41 -14.69
C GLU A 1177 -73.37 2.08 -13.95
N VAL A 1178 -74.45 1.61 -13.33
CA VAL A 1178 -74.56 0.73 -12.16
C VAL A 1178 -74.35 -0.75 -12.48
N VAL A 1179 -73.65 -1.48 -11.59
CA VAL A 1179 -73.89 -2.92 -11.39
C VAL A 1179 -73.91 -3.25 -9.89
N ASP A 1180 -74.85 -4.12 -9.55
CA ASP A 1180 -75.36 -4.52 -8.24
C ASP A 1180 -74.34 -4.98 -7.19
N LYS A 1181 -74.79 -4.87 -5.93
CA LYS A 1181 -74.14 -5.36 -4.71
C LYS A 1181 -73.98 -6.88 -4.73
N GLU A 1182 -72.75 -7.35 -4.54
CA GLU A 1182 -72.46 -8.58 -3.81
C GLU A 1182 -71.49 -8.30 -2.66
N GLU A 1183 -71.87 -8.73 -1.46
CA GLU A 1183 -71.01 -8.75 -0.27
C GLU A 1183 -69.78 -9.63 -0.55
N VAL A 1184 -68.60 -9.00 -0.64
CA VAL A 1184 -67.33 -9.70 -0.53
C VAL A 1184 -66.67 -9.25 0.76
N ASN A 1185 -66.46 -10.21 1.67
CA ASN A 1185 -65.86 -10.07 2.98
C ASN A 1185 -64.73 -9.04 3.02
N ALA A 1186 -64.74 -8.17 4.03
CA ALA A 1186 -63.66 -7.25 4.33
C ALA A 1186 -62.32 -8.02 4.40
N ILE A 1187 -61.50 -7.85 3.38
CA ILE A 1187 -60.09 -8.24 3.42
C ILE A 1187 -59.43 -7.23 4.36
N ASP A 1188 -58.94 -7.68 5.51
CA ASP A 1188 -58.13 -6.87 6.41
C ASP A 1188 -56.90 -6.39 5.62
N ILE A 1189 -56.88 -5.11 5.25
CA ILE A 1189 -55.75 -4.50 4.55
C ILE A 1189 -54.62 -4.34 5.57
N ARG A 1190 -53.46 -4.94 5.28
CA ARG A 1190 -52.24 -4.76 6.08
C ARG A 1190 -51.86 -3.28 6.10
N THR A 1191 -51.58 -2.73 7.27
CA THR A 1191 -51.29 -1.31 7.48
C THR A 1191 -49.94 -1.07 8.16
N ASN A 1192 -49.35 -2.04 8.86
CA ASN A 1192 -48.12 -1.85 9.62
C ASN A 1192 -46.89 -2.42 8.89
N PHE A 1193 -46.23 -1.60 8.06
CA PHE A 1193 -45.02 -1.97 7.31
C PHE A 1193 -43.75 -1.28 7.82
N ASN A 1194 -43.71 -0.92 9.10
CA ASN A 1194 -42.58 -0.21 9.70
C ASN A 1194 -41.27 -0.99 9.55
N GLU A 1195 -40.20 -0.27 9.23
CA GLU A 1195 -38.84 -0.80 9.07
C GLU A 1195 -38.15 -1.11 10.41
N THR A 1196 -38.65 -0.50 11.48
CA THR A 1196 -38.30 -0.80 12.86
C THR A 1196 -39.52 -1.43 13.52
N ALA A 1197 -39.40 -2.70 13.94
CA ALA A 1197 -40.48 -3.39 14.64
C ALA A 1197 -40.65 -2.87 16.06
N PHE A 1198 -39.54 -2.67 16.76
CA PHE A 1198 -39.51 -1.98 18.05
C PHE A 1198 -38.10 -1.43 18.33
N PHE A 1199 -38.06 -0.40 19.18
CA PHE A 1199 -36.84 0.11 19.80
C PHE A 1199 -37.17 0.46 21.25
N TYR A 1200 -36.75 -0.40 22.17
CA TYR A 1200 -37.03 -0.28 23.60
C TYR A 1200 -35.74 0.07 24.35
N PRO A 1201 -35.51 1.37 24.63
CA PRO A 1201 -34.25 1.83 25.20
C PRO A 1201 -34.09 1.58 26.70
N HIS A 1202 -35.17 1.29 27.44
CA HIS A 1202 -35.19 1.31 28.90
C HIS A 1202 -35.87 0.09 29.52
N LEU A 1203 -35.70 -1.10 28.93
CA LEU A 1203 -36.19 -2.32 29.57
C LEU A 1203 -35.37 -2.61 30.83
N ILE A 1204 -35.99 -3.03 31.92
CA ILE A 1204 -35.30 -3.30 33.19
C ILE A 1204 -35.50 -4.77 33.54
N THR A 1205 -34.41 -5.46 33.90
CA THR A 1205 -34.50 -6.83 34.38
C THR A 1205 -35.12 -6.91 35.77
N ASP A 1206 -35.85 -7.99 36.03
CA ASP A 1206 -36.39 -8.28 37.35
C ASP A 1206 -35.32 -8.84 38.31
N LYS A 1207 -35.74 -9.22 39.51
CA LYS A 1207 -34.86 -9.81 40.54
C LYS A 1207 -34.19 -11.14 40.13
N ASN A 1208 -34.71 -11.82 39.11
CA ASN A 1208 -34.16 -13.05 38.55
C ASN A 1208 -33.23 -12.77 37.34
N GLY A 1209 -33.03 -11.49 37.00
CA GLY A 1209 -32.25 -11.07 35.85
C GLY A 1209 -33.01 -11.23 34.53
N GLU A 1210 -34.34 -11.37 34.60
CA GLU A 1210 -35.18 -11.68 33.44
C GLU A 1210 -35.91 -10.42 32.95
N VAL A 1211 -36.02 -10.26 31.63
CA VAL A 1211 -36.78 -9.17 31.02
C VAL A 1211 -37.59 -9.68 29.82
N SER A 1212 -38.83 -9.23 29.71
CA SER A 1212 -39.75 -9.64 28.64
C SER A 1212 -39.88 -8.53 27.60
N ILE A 1213 -39.71 -8.90 26.34
CA ILE A 1213 -39.88 -8.05 25.17
C ILE A 1213 -41.22 -8.42 24.54
N ASN A 1214 -42.21 -7.55 24.72
CA ASN A 1214 -43.54 -7.71 24.14
C ASN A 1214 -43.66 -6.77 22.94
N PHE A 1215 -44.03 -7.31 21.79
CA PHE A 1215 -44.22 -6.51 20.58
C PHE A 1215 -45.23 -7.17 19.65
N LYS A 1216 -45.83 -6.36 18.77
CA LYS A 1216 -46.62 -6.85 17.63
C LYS A 1216 -45.70 -6.89 16.42
N ALA A 1217 -45.54 -8.05 15.80
CA ALA A 1217 -44.73 -8.22 14.60
C ALA A 1217 -45.28 -7.32 13.47
N PRO A 1218 -44.43 -6.55 12.76
CA PRO A 1218 -44.88 -5.84 11.57
C PRO A 1218 -45.40 -6.80 10.51
N GLU A 1219 -46.24 -6.30 9.61
CA GLU A 1219 -46.94 -7.11 8.61
C GLU A 1219 -46.11 -7.33 7.33
N SER A 1220 -44.82 -6.95 7.39
CA SER A 1220 -43.80 -7.13 6.36
C SER A 1220 -43.34 -8.59 6.26
N LEU A 1221 -43.20 -9.09 5.03
CA LEU A 1221 -42.57 -10.39 4.75
C LEU A 1221 -41.07 -10.19 4.56
N THR A 1222 -40.29 -10.27 5.65
CA THR A 1222 -38.85 -10.02 5.64
C THR A 1222 -38.11 -10.83 6.72
N ARG A 1223 -36.78 -10.73 6.75
CA ARG A 1223 -35.92 -11.17 7.85
C ARG A 1223 -35.67 -9.98 8.78
N TRP A 1224 -35.70 -10.24 10.07
CA TRP A 1224 -35.49 -9.22 11.11
C TRP A 1224 -34.13 -9.41 11.80
N ASN A 1225 -33.42 -8.31 12.03
CA ASN A 1225 -32.22 -8.26 12.86
C ASN A 1225 -32.62 -7.88 14.29
N LEU A 1226 -32.54 -8.84 15.23
CA LEU A 1226 -32.70 -8.59 16.66
C LEU A 1226 -31.37 -8.18 17.27
N MET A 1227 -31.34 -7.03 17.94
CA MET A 1227 -30.19 -6.52 18.68
C MET A 1227 -30.55 -6.31 20.15
N ALA A 1228 -29.61 -6.63 21.04
CA ALA A 1228 -29.73 -6.35 22.47
C ALA A 1228 -28.39 -5.90 23.04
N LEU A 1229 -28.44 -4.91 23.93
CA LEU A 1229 -27.30 -4.38 24.67
C LEU A 1229 -27.78 -4.06 26.08
N ALA A 1230 -26.97 -4.36 27.09
CA ALA A 1230 -27.34 -4.08 28.47
C ALA A 1230 -26.17 -3.51 29.26
N HIS A 1231 -26.49 -2.76 30.30
CA HIS A 1231 -25.51 -2.31 31.29
C HIS A 1231 -26.15 -2.15 32.67
N THR A 1232 -25.33 -2.29 33.72
CA THR A 1232 -25.76 -2.07 35.11
C THR A 1232 -25.39 -0.67 35.61
N GLU A 1233 -25.87 -0.28 36.80
CA GLU A 1233 -25.46 0.97 37.45
C GLU A 1233 -23.96 1.02 37.81
N ASP A 1234 -23.32 -0.12 37.97
CA ASP A 1234 -21.87 -0.24 38.21
C ASP A 1234 -21.07 -0.48 36.91
N LEU A 1235 -21.70 -0.26 35.76
CA LEU A 1235 -21.13 -0.33 34.41
C LEU A 1235 -20.58 -1.73 34.05
N LYS A 1236 -21.21 -2.80 34.51
CA LYS A 1236 -21.03 -4.12 33.87
C LYS A 1236 -21.70 -4.14 32.50
#